data_AF-A0A8H5DCX7-F1
#
_entry.id   AF-A0A8H5DCX7-F1
#
_cell.length_a   1.000
_cell.length_b   1.000
_cell.length_c   1.000
_cell.angle_alpha   90.00
_cell.angle_beta   90.00
_cell.angle_gamma   90.00
#
_symmetry.space_group_name_H-M   'P 1'
#
loop_
_entity.id
_entity.type
_entity.pdbx_description
1 polymer ?
#
loop_
_entity_poly.entity_id
_entity_poly.type
_entity_poly.pdbx_seq_one_letter_code
_entity_poly.pdbx_strand_id
1 'polypeptide(L)'
;MEEVPPSVMRAFGVATRPKRIEGGRGLCFHAADTILRPSDDNQESDFVAEMCKSITALKPTEYRLSFPLQTVHPPSTYIYQGWTAWTFVSGEAAPKGKFEIILKTCRAFTAHLGKLHCEKPEFLSTRQNRFTEADLVTWEEKTLDEVDKISTDILSRIQPTLQQLVALRKPLQNVKNQLIHGDLTGNILFDPMLPPGIIDITLYWRPAEYAEAIIVADGLMWLDQGRELLETYGTDQMRMQLLHNQPFMLQVFVIGQHAGTQHPYVKLTKTSRVVLFTPTANCQLPSFITPAQISLDQHGRRSQQSRLQCLPKGKEEGVSFGISQDREPDCDKCDLAQPNCGRCAKLGTACVGSGARRFKFQQYRPDTQLVPTPATIPSNGTSRLAASFVALMEIEDERYDFQFYGPHFFADLPRRLGSSSALDASTSALIAAFKSIRLRRIHDRNVFALYGKALRALQGFLGDAEQPPGRKMEVVCMMMLCQLWIDNKQANKHRGVLAYLLKEAVSQGQKIATEDLRAWCLQAIYAALVDPKVELGSWFWEVALQDTVMARPYHYGANLYSHELGPIAELTVFLRDPEKYLYQLKCYYNIITQERPVMRELYEQAMVPALRPDADRDSKRRCIEYAAGYAGILVQAALIGPTLAPFGVHPEYTQDSHEICDEAISLAEQCQTYRPCGASYVPELLKLVWASLGDEYRHEEIEKLLVLYGEDVQGANYVQEARDIRSRYERLGWSNKQRFLTGSEDGDAVQEAPPCVIL
;
A
#
# COMPACT_ATOMS: atom_id res chain seq x y z
N MET A 1 27.84 -15.08 23.93
CA MET A 1 28.02 -15.37 25.36
C MET A 1 26.81 -16.19 25.81
N GLU A 2 27.00 -17.46 26.17
CA GLU A 2 25.89 -18.36 26.52
C GLU A 2 25.64 -18.47 28.04
N GLU A 3 26.64 -18.19 28.90
CA GLU A 3 26.48 -18.25 30.36
C GLU A 3 27.31 -17.15 31.08
N VAL A 4 26.92 -16.83 32.32
CA VAL A 4 27.64 -15.90 33.20
C VAL A 4 28.85 -16.62 33.83
N PRO A 5 30.07 -16.04 33.80
CA PRO A 5 31.25 -16.67 34.41
C PRO A 5 31.11 -16.89 35.93
N PRO A 6 31.53 -18.04 36.48
CA PRO A 6 31.53 -18.28 37.92
C PRO A 6 32.35 -17.27 38.73
N SER A 7 33.40 -16.68 38.13
CA SER A 7 34.18 -15.60 38.74
C SER A 7 33.33 -14.35 38.98
N VAL A 8 32.48 -13.98 38.02
CA VAL A 8 31.54 -12.85 38.10
C VAL A 8 30.48 -13.11 39.16
N MET A 9 29.90 -14.31 39.18
CA MET A 9 28.93 -14.69 40.22
C MET A 9 29.54 -14.58 41.63
N ARG A 10 30.77 -15.07 41.81
CA ARG A 10 31.48 -14.97 43.10
C ARG A 10 31.80 -13.52 43.46
N ALA A 11 32.21 -12.70 42.48
CA ALA A 11 32.53 -11.30 42.71
C ALA A 11 31.32 -10.51 43.21
N PHE A 12 30.11 -10.79 42.71
CA PHE A 12 28.86 -10.14 43.14
C PHE A 12 28.08 -10.91 44.22
N GLY A 13 28.63 -11.99 44.77
CA GLY A 13 27.97 -12.77 45.84
C GLY A 13 26.72 -13.55 45.40
N VAL A 14 26.60 -13.85 44.10
CA VAL A 14 25.44 -14.55 43.54
C VAL A 14 25.62 -16.06 43.67
N ALA A 15 24.87 -16.68 44.58
CA ALA A 15 24.88 -18.14 44.78
C ALA A 15 23.90 -18.89 43.86
N THR A 16 22.80 -18.25 43.47
CA THR A 16 21.75 -18.83 42.63
C THR A 16 22.20 -18.90 41.18
N ARG A 17 21.95 -20.01 40.49
CA ARG A 17 22.28 -20.13 39.05
C ARG A 17 21.48 -19.08 38.25
N PRO A 18 22.14 -18.17 37.51
CA PRO A 18 21.45 -17.14 36.75
C PRO A 18 20.66 -17.74 35.60
N LYS A 19 19.43 -17.26 35.41
CA LYS A 19 18.56 -17.60 34.27
C LYS A 19 18.53 -16.44 33.31
N ARG A 20 18.71 -16.71 32.02
CA ARG A 20 18.57 -15.69 30.98
C ARG A 20 17.15 -15.14 30.97
N ILE A 21 17.01 -13.82 30.85
CA ILE A 21 15.72 -13.15 30.70
C ILE A 21 15.57 -12.63 29.26
N GLU A 22 14.34 -12.67 28.76
CA GLU A 22 13.98 -12.15 27.44
C GLU A 22 13.90 -10.62 27.46
N GLY A 23 14.27 -9.98 26.35
CA GLY A 23 14.31 -8.51 26.21
C GLY A 23 15.70 -7.95 25.89
N GLY A 24 15.73 -6.72 25.35
CA GLY A 24 16.97 -6.02 24.96
C GLY A 24 17.85 -6.81 23.98
N ARG A 25 19.17 -6.84 24.21
CA ARG A 25 20.13 -7.66 23.44
C ARG A 25 20.14 -9.15 23.85
N GLY A 26 19.27 -9.55 24.78
CA GLY A 26 19.26 -10.91 25.33
C GLY A 26 20.52 -11.27 26.11
N LEU A 27 21.20 -10.31 26.72
CA LEU A 27 22.45 -10.51 27.47
C LEU A 27 22.27 -10.39 29.00
N CYS A 28 21.04 -10.29 29.47
CA CYS A 28 20.72 -10.13 30.89
C CYS A 28 20.37 -11.47 31.54
N PHE A 29 20.77 -11.64 32.79
CA PHE A 29 20.56 -12.85 33.57
C PHE A 29 20.00 -12.50 34.95
N HIS A 30 18.96 -13.20 35.37
CA HIS A 30 18.29 -13.03 36.65
C HIS A 30 18.66 -14.15 37.63
N ALA A 31 19.06 -13.77 38.84
CA ALA A 31 19.43 -14.68 39.92
C ALA A 31 18.93 -14.12 41.27
N ALA A 32 17.86 -14.69 41.82
CA ALA A 32 17.21 -14.21 43.04
C ALA A 32 16.87 -12.71 42.96
N ASP A 33 17.49 -11.85 43.77
CA ASP A 33 17.21 -10.41 43.75
C ASP A 33 18.24 -9.62 42.91
N THR A 34 18.97 -10.30 42.04
CA THR A 34 20.08 -9.72 41.25
C THR A 34 19.90 -9.93 39.75
N ILE A 35 20.13 -8.87 38.99
CA ILE A 35 20.27 -8.88 37.53
C ILE A 35 21.75 -8.70 37.17
N LEU A 36 22.30 -9.63 36.42
CA LEU A 36 23.66 -9.60 35.89
C LEU A 36 23.61 -9.25 34.40
N ARG A 37 24.42 -8.27 33.98
CA ARG A 37 24.56 -7.89 32.57
C ARG A 37 25.97 -7.40 32.25
N PRO A 38 26.45 -7.55 31.00
CA PRO A 38 27.69 -6.93 30.56
C PRO A 38 27.66 -5.40 30.69
N SER A 39 28.81 -4.82 30.99
CA SER A 39 29.08 -3.39 30.90
C SER A 39 29.36 -3.02 29.45
N ASP A 40 28.63 -2.04 28.91
CA ASP A 40 28.91 -1.49 27.57
C ASP A 40 30.05 -0.47 27.59
N ASP A 41 30.06 0.36 28.63
CA ASP A 41 31.10 1.33 28.91
C ASP A 41 31.28 1.40 30.43
N ASN A 42 32.52 1.22 30.87
CA ASN A 42 32.83 1.16 32.30
C ASN A 42 32.72 2.55 32.97
N GLN A 43 33.08 3.62 32.27
CA GLN A 43 32.99 4.98 32.80
C GLN A 43 31.53 5.41 32.96
N GLU A 44 30.68 5.09 31.99
CA GLU A 44 29.23 5.29 32.08
C GLU A 44 28.63 4.46 33.22
N SER A 45 28.99 3.18 33.33
CA SER A 45 28.47 2.29 34.37
C SER A 45 28.82 2.75 35.79
N ASP A 46 30.06 3.21 36.02
CA ASP A 46 30.47 3.76 37.32
C ASP A 46 29.73 5.07 37.64
N PHE A 47 29.55 5.95 36.64
CA PHE A 47 28.80 7.19 36.81
C PHE A 47 27.33 6.92 37.17
N VAL A 48 26.67 6.04 36.41
CA VAL A 48 25.28 5.66 36.66
C VAL A 48 25.14 5.03 38.05
N ALA A 49 26.14 4.29 38.52
CA ALA A 49 26.13 3.71 39.85
C ALA A 49 26.13 4.74 40.97
N GLU A 50 27.03 5.73 40.91
CA GLU A 50 27.06 6.79 41.93
C GLU A 50 25.82 7.70 41.85
N MET A 51 25.30 7.93 40.64
CA MET A 51 24.05 8.64 40.43
C MET A 51 22.86 7.88 41.05
N CYS A 52 22.72 6.57 40.80
CA CYS A 52 21.64 5.75 41.38
C CYS A 52 21.70 5.76 42.91
N LYS A 53 22.89 5.67 43.48
CA LYS A 53 23.12 5.76 44.92
C LYS A 53 22.67 7.11 45.48
N SER A 54 23.01 8.21 44.80
CA SER A 54 22.60 9.57 45.17
C SER A 54 21.08 9.74 45.10
N ILE A 55 20.43 9.22 44.06
CA ILE A 55 18.96 9.23 43.91
C ILE A 55 18.29 8.39 45.00
N THR A 56 18.82 7.20 45.28
CA THR A 56 18.26 6.30 46.30
C THR A 56 18.32 6.93 47.69
N ALA A 57 19.35 7.73 47.99
CA ALA A 57 19.45 8.48 49.23
C ALA A 57 18.34 9.54 49.41
N LEU A 58 17.74 10.03 48.31
CA LEU A 58 16.59 10.93 48.37
C LEU A 58 15.28 10.22 48.76
N LYS A 59 15.26 8.88 48.75
CA LYS A 59 14.08 8.04 49.05
C LYS A 59 12.83 8.47 48.25
N PRO A 60 12.88 8.41 46.91
CA PRO A 60 11.73 8.76 46.08
C PRO A 60 10.52 7.88 46.42
N THR A 61 9.34 8.49 46.43
CA THR A 61 8.06 7.79 46.73
C THR A 61 7.26 7.50 45.46
N GLU A 62 7.56 8.24 44.39
CA GLU A 62 6.84 8.25 43.12
C GLU A 62 7.27 7.12 42.20
N TYR A 63 8.46 6.55 42.42
CA TYR A 63 9.02 5.47 41.63
C TYR A 63 10.01 4.64 42.45
N ARG A 64 10.25 3.41 42.02
CA ARG A 64 11.33 2.54 42.47
C ARG A 64 12.44 2.57 41.42
N LEU A 65 13.69 2.36 41.82
CA LEU A 65 14.84 2.40 40.93
C LEU A 65 15.63 1.09 41.05
N SER A 66 15.96 0.47 39.93
CA SER A 66 17.01 -0.56 39.91
C SER A 66 18.34 0.15 40.13
N PHE A 67 19.10 -0.29 41.14
CA PHE A 67 20.38 0.31 41.47
C PHE A 67 21.49 -0.74 41.43
N PRO A 68 22.72 -0.36 41.06
CA PRO A 68 23.81 -1.29 40.91
C PRO A 68 24.35 -1.76 42.26
N LEU A 69 24.79 -3.00 42.27
CA LEU A 69 25.38 -3.69 43.41
C LEU A 69 26.90 -3.65 43.31
N GLN A 70 27.55 -3.35 44.42
CA GLN A 70 29.01 -3.46 44.51
C GLN A 70 29.43 -4.92 44.52
N THR A 71 30.63 -5.17 44.03
CA THR A 71 31.32 -6.44 44.25
C THR A 71 31.49 -6.70 45.75
N VAL A 72 31.35 -7.95 46.15
CA VAL A 72 31.68 -8.44 47.49
C VAL A 72 33.17 -8.80 47.56
N HIS A 73 33.77 -9.23 46.43
CA HIS A 73 35.15 -9.72 46.36
C HIS A 73 35.88 -9.30 45.06
N PRO A 74 36.78 -8.28 45.09
CA PRO A 74 37.07 -7.36 46.19
C PRO A 74 35.98 -6.30 46.37
N PRO A 75 35.70 -5.82 47.58
CA PRO A 75 34.64 -4.84 47.81
C PRO A 75 35.10 -3.43 47.48
N SER A 76 34.46 -2.79 46.49
CA SER A 76 34.46 -1.32 46.25
C SER A 76 34.05 -0.94 44.83
N THR A 77 33.96 -1.88 43.89
CA THR A 77 33.70 -1.58 42.47
C THR A 77 32.30 -2.04 42.06
N TYR A 78 31.71 -1.38 41.06
CA TYR A 78 30.43 -1.78 40.47
C TYR A 78 30.60 -2.68 39.24
N ILE A 79 31.85 -2.82 38.78
CA ILE A 79 32.22 -3.54 37.57
C ILE A 79 33.27 -4.60 37.91
N TYR A 80 33.07 -5.81 37.40
CA TYR A 80 34.03 -6.91 37.51
C TYR A 80 34.14 -7.67 36.20
N GLN A 81 35.34 -7.71 35.60
CA GLN A 81 35.58 -8.39 34.32
C GLN A 81 34.59 -8.00 33.20
N GLY A 82 34.18 -6.72 33.16
CA GLY A 82 33.22 -6.21 32.18
C GLY A 82 31.76 -6.59 32.48
N TRP A 83 31.43 -7.01 33.70
CA TRP A 83 30.06 -7.29 34.16
C TRP A 83 29.63 -6.33 35.25
N THR A 84 28.33 -6.05 35.29
CA THR A 84 27.66 -5.28 36.34
C THR A 84 26.55 -6.12 36.97
N ALA A 85 26.25 -5.84 38.24
CA ALA A 85 25.13 -6.43 38.96
C ALA A 85 24.17 -5.32 39.40
N TRP A 86 22.87 -5.60 39.36
CA TRP A 86 21.80 -4.65 39.63
C TRP A 86 20.73 -5.30 40.49
N THR A 87 20.01 -4.51 41.29
CA THR A 87 18.85 -5.03 42.02
C THR A 87 17.71 -5.37 41.08
N PHE A 88 17.06 -6.50 41.35
CA PHE A 88 15.83 -6.88 40.69
C PHE A 88 14.69 -5.95 41.13
N VAL A 89 13.88 -5.53 40.15
CA VAL A 89 12.70 -4.69 40.38
C VAL A 89 11.50 -5.47 39.86
N SER A 90 10.52 -5.73 40.73
CA SER A 90 9.29 -6.44 40.34
C SER A 90 8.41 -5.61 39.41
N GLY A 91 7.71 -6.29 38.51
CA GLY A 91 6.69 -5.71 37.62
C GLY A 91 6.86 -6.14 36.16
N GLU A 92 5.93 -5.70 35.32
CA GLU A 92 5.91 -6.00 33.88
C GLU A 92 6.10 -4.74 33.05
N ALA A 93 6.88 -4.83 31.96
CA ALA A 93 7.08 -3.77 30.98
C ALA A 93 5.88 -3.67 30.01
N ALA A 94 4.75 -3.16 30.52
CA ALA A 94 3.49 -3.03 29.78
C ALA A 94 3.03 -1.56 29.70
N PRO A 95 3.63 -0.75 28.80
CA PRO A 95 3.40 0.71 28.74
C PRO A 95 2.04 1.12 28.14
N LYS A 96 1.40 0.24 27.34
CA LYS A 96 0.13 0.54 26.66
C LYS A 96 -0.97 0.90 27.66
N GLY A 97 -1.60 2.07 27.46
CA GLY A 97 -2.66 2.59 28.34
C GLY A 97 -2.18 3.18 29.68
N LYS A 98 -0.87 3.33 29.90
CA LYS A 98 -0.29 3.83 31.17
C LYS A 98 0.54 5.11 31.02
N PHE A 99 0.38 5.83 29.91
CA PHE A 99 1.21 7.00 29.58
C PHE A 99 1.16 8.13 30.60
N GLU A 100 0.04 8.35 31.27
CA GLU A 100 -0.05 9.32 32.38
C GLU A 100 0.91 8.97 33.52
N ILE A 101 0.97 7.70 33.89
CA ILE A 101 1.87 7.18 34.93
C ILE A 101 3.32 7.28 34.46
N ILE A 102 3.60 6.96 33.19
CA ILE A 102 4.93 7.06 32.58
C ILE A 102 5.42 8.52 32.60
N LEU A 103 4.62 9.47 32.14
CA LEU A 103 4.96 10.90 32.12
C LEU A 103 5.16 11.44 33.55
N LYS A 104 4.30 11.07 34.50
CA LYS A 104 4.47 11.46 35.92
C LYS A 104 5.78 10.91 36.49
N THR A 105 6.10 9.66 36.21
CA THR A 105 7.35 9.00 36.63
C THR A 105 8.56 9.68 36.01
N CYS A 106 8.50 9.99 34.72
CA CYS A 106 9.53 10.74 33.99
C CYS A 106 9.82 12.09 34.63
N ARG A 107 8.79 12.89 34.90
CA ARG A 107 8.92 14.21 35.53
C ARG A 107 9.60 14.13 36.90
N ALA A 108 9.18 13.17 37.74
CA ALA A 108 9.77 12.97 39.07
C ALA A 108 11.26 12.56 38.97
N PHE A 109 11.58 11.60 38.10
CA PHE A 109 12.95 11.13 37.91
C PHE A 109 13.86 12.22 37.36
N THR A 110 13.42 12.91 36.30
CA THR A 110 14.16 14.02 35.68
C THR A 110 14.38 15.19 36.64
N ALA A 111 13.41 15.50 37.51
CA ALA A 111 13.58 16.52 38.55
C ALA A 111 14.64 16.14 39.59
N HIS A 112 14.75 14.86 39.97
CA HIS A 112 15.82 14.40 40.86
C HIS A 112 17.20 14.43 40.18
N LEU A 113 17.29 14.04 38.91
CA LEU A 113 18.52 14.15 38.11
C LEU A 113 19.02 15.60 38.05
N GLY A 114 18.13 16.55 37.72
CA GLY A 114 18.45 17.97 37.63
C GLY A 114 18.94 18.62 38.93
N LYS A 115 18.47 18.11 40.09
CA LYS A 115 18.91 18.59 41.41
C LYS A 115 20.30 18.08 41.77
N LEU A 116 20.61 16.82 41.42
CA LEU A 116 21.84 16.15 41.83
C LEU A 116 23.03 16.47 40.91
N HIS A 117 22.76 16.78 39.64
CA HIS A 117 23.81 16.98 38.64
C HIS A 117 23.57 18.26 37.83
N CYS A 118 24.49 19.22 37.96
CA CYS A 118 24.44 20.51 37.30
C CYS A 118 25.44 20.66 36.13
N GLU A 119 26.34 19.69 35.94
CA GLU A 119 27.37 19.69 34.90
C GLU A 119 27.25 18.46 33.99
N LYS A 120 27.60 18.64 32.70
CA LYS A 120 27.59 17.55 31.70
C LYS A 120 28.71 16.54 32.03
N PRO A 121 28.39 15.25 32.26
CA PRO A 121 29.41 14.24 32.46
C PRO A 121 30.33 14.09 31.24
N GLU A 122 31.63 13.92 31.48
CA GLU A 122 32.65 13.85 30.42
C GLU A 122 32.40 12.69 29.43
N PHE A 123 31.98 11.53 29.93
CA PHE A 123 31.72 10.35 29.09
C PHE A 123 30.64 10.61 28.03
N LEU A 124 29.67 11.50 28.27
CA LEU A 124 28.66 11.86 27.26
C LEU A 124 29.26 12.60 26.05
N SER A 125 30.45 13.17 26.19
CA SER A 125 31.17 13.83 25.08
C SER A 125 32.04 12.84 24.29
N THR A 126 32.36 11.68 24.86
CA THR A 126 33.22 10.66 24.24
C THR A 126 32.46 9.39 23.82
N ARG A 127 31.22 9.21 24.29
CA ARG A 127 30.37 8.02 24.03
C ARG A 127 30.01 7.91 22.55
N GLN A 128 30.71 7.05 21.83
CA GLN A 128 30.43 6.74 20.42
C GLN A 128 29.50 5.53 20.31
N ASN A 129 28.20 5.80 20.21
CA ASN A 129 27.22 4.78 19.85
C ASN A 129 26.15 5.38 18.92
N ARG A 130 25.39 4.50 18.25
CA ARG A 130 24.39 4.90 17.24
C ARG A 130 23.35 5.89 17.76
N PHE A 131 23.00 5.82 19.04
CA PHE A 131 22.00 6.69 19.64
C PHE A 131 22.59 8.04 20.06
N THR A 132 23.88 8.10 20.40
CA THR A 132 24.60 9.37 20.55
C THR A 132 24.72 10.08 19.20
N GLU A 133 25.10 9.38 18.14
CA GLU A 133 25.20 9.95 16.78
C GLU A 133 23.88 10.58 16.34
N ALA A 134 22.79 9.86 16.55
CA ALA A 134 21.47 10.36 16.21
C ALA A 134 21.10 11.61 17.03
N ASP A 135 21.39 11.62 18.34
CA ASP A 135 21.16 12.78 19.21
C ASP A 135 21.98 14.00 18.76
N LEU A 136 23.26 13.84 18.43
CA LEU A 136 24.10 14.93 17.91
C LEU A 136 23.53 15.53 16.63
N VAL A 137 23.08 14.70 15.68
CA VAL A 137 22.46 15.18 14.44
C VAL A 137 21.16 15.91 14.72
N THR A 138 20.39 15.40 15.66
CA THR A 138 19.10 15.96 16.01
C THR A 138 19.23 17.37 16.62
N TRP A 139 20.31 17.62 17.38
CA TRP A 139 20.64 18.92 17.97
C TRP A 139 21.52 19.81 17.08
N GLU A 140 21.71 19.44 15.80
CA GLU A 140 22.56 20.19 14.86
C GLU A 140 24.02 20.33 15.32
N GLU A 141 24.45 19.46 16.24
CA GLU A 141 25.83 19.34 16.70
C GLU A 141 26.68 18.50 15.72
N LYS A 142 26.00 17.78 14.82
CA LYS A 142 26.57 16.99 13.72
C LYS A 142 25.64 17.01 12.51
N THR A 143 26.16 16.91 11.30
CA THR A 143 25.35 16.79 10.07
C THR A 143 25.13 15.32 9.70
N LEU A 144 24.07 15.05 8.92
CA LEU A 144 23.77 13.70 8.44
C LEU A 144 24.92 13.09 7.62
N ASP A 145 25.63 13.92 6.86
CA ASP A 145 26.74 13.50 5.99
C ASP A 145 27.98 13.06 6.78
N GLU A 146 28.10 13.49 8.04
CA GLU A 146 29.21 13.14 8.93
C GLU A 146 28.98 11.83 9.69
N VAL A 147 27.83 11.19 9.53
CA VAL A 147 27.54 9.91 10.20
C VAL A 147 27.90 8.72 9.31
N ASP A 148 28.86 7.92 9.79
CA ASP A 148 29.27 6.69 9.14
C ASP A 148 28.11 5.67 9.04
N LYS A 149 27.97 5.03 7.87
CA LYS A 149 27.09 3.88 7.60
C LYS A 149 25.58 4.14 7.58
N ILE A 150 25.12 5.29 7.11
CA ILE A 150 23.71 5.42 6.70
C ILE A 150 23.56 5.02 5.23
N SER A 151 22.62 4.11 4.94
CA SER A 151 22.30 3.74 3.55
C SER A 151 21.76 4.95 2.79
N THR A 152 22.39 5.27 1.65
CA THR A 152 21.97 6.35 0.74
C THR A 152 20.52 6.15 0.23
N ASP A 153 20.10 4.90 0.08
CA ASP A 153 18.74 4.53 -0.33
C ASP A 153 17.71 4.82 0.77
N ILE A 154 18.11 4.71 2.04
CA ILE A 154 17.24 5.01 3.17
C ILE A 154 17.12 6.53 3.36
N LEU A 155 18.25 7.24 3.29
CA LEU A 155 18.30 8.70 3.36
C LEU A 155 17.40 9.36 2.31
N SER A 156 17.49 8.92 1.05
CA SER A 156 16.66 9.48 -0.02
C SER A 156 15.15 9.31 0.22
N ARG A 157 14.73 8.22 0.87
CA ARG A 157 13.30 7.94 1.20
C ARG A 157 12.76 8.82 2.33
N ILE A 158 13.59 9.13 3.32
CA ILE A 158 13.18 9.90 4.51
C ILE A 158 13.44 11.40 4.35
N GLN A 159 14.32 11.81 3.43
CA GLN A 159 14.72 13.21 3.19
C GLN A 159 13.51 14.16 3.07
N PRO A 160 12.44 13.84 2.32
CA PRO A 160 11.32 14.77 2.16
C PRO A 160 10.53 14.99 3.45
N THR A 161 10.27 13.91 4.20
CA THR A 161 9.60 14.00 5.51
C THR A 161 10.47 14.74 6.52
N LEU A 162 11.78 14.49 6.47
CA LEU A 162 12.74 15.19 7.30
C LEU A 162 12.75 16.69 6.99
N GLN A 163 12.79 17.09 5.73
CA GLN A 163 12.73 18.50 5.32
C GLN A 163 11.45 19.19 5.83
N GLN A 164 10.30 18.51 5.78
CA GLN A 164 9.03 19.03 6.31
C GLN A 164 9.09 19.24 7.83
N LEU A 165 9.60 18.26 8.58
CA LEU A 165 9.75 18.38 10.03
C LEU A 165 10.75 19.49 10.39
N VAL A 166 11.87 19.56 9.65
CA VAL A 166 12.88 20.60 9.81
C VAL A 166 12.31 21.99 9.59
N ALA A 167 11.42 22.17 8.60
CA ALA A 167 10.77 23.44 8.29
C ALA A 167 9.82 23.93 9.40
N LEU A 168 9.31 23.05 10.27
CA LEU A 168 8.48 23.43 11.41
C LEU A 168 9.29 23.87 12.63
N ARG A 169 10.61 23.62 12.63
CA ARG A 169 11.48 23.93 13.75
C ARG A 169 11.65 25.44 13.90
N LYS A 170 11.53 25.90 15.13
CA LYS A 170 11.84 27.25 15.58
C LYS A 170 12.92 27.16 16.66
N PRO A 171 13.83 28.14 16.75
CA PRO A 171 14.85 28.16 17.79
C PRO A 171 14.21 28.07 19.18
N LEU A 172 14.70 27.14 20.01
CA LEU A 172 14.33 27.05 21.41
C LEU A 172 15.01 28.21 22.16
N GLN A 173 14.22 29.11 22.73
CA GLN A 173 14.73 30.22 23.54
C GLN A 173 14.71 29.85 25.02
N ASN A 174 15.77 30.18 25.74
CA ASN A 174 15.85 30.10 27.22
C ASN A 174 15.69 28.70 27.84
N VAL A 175 16.18 27.65 27.18
CA VAL A 175 16.09 26.28 27.71
C VAL A 175 17.44 25.83 28.28
N LYS A 176 17.43 25.30 29.51
CA LYS A 176 18.64 24.81 30.21
C LYS A 176 18.76 23.28 30.06
N ASN A 177 19.93 22.81 29.65
CA ASN A 177 20.24 21.39 29.59
C ASN A 177 20.56 20.83 30.98
N GLN A 178 20.17 19.58 31.22
CA GLN A 178 20.48 18.79 32.41
C GLN A 178 20.55 17.30 32.06
N LEU A 179 20.82 16.44 33.04
CA LEU A 179 20.68 15.00 32.84
C LEU A 179 19.21 14.60 32.71
N ILE A 180 18.92 13.83 31.66
CA ILE A 180 17.63 13.18 31.42
C ILE A 180 17.82 11.71 31.08
N HIS A 181 16.74 10.93 31.17
CA HIS A 181 16.68 9.57 30.62
C HIS A 181 16.09 9.59 29.22
N GLY A 182 16.80 9.00 28.24
CA GLY A 182 16.40 9.06 26.82
C GLY A 182 15.73 7.83 26.23
N ASP A 183 15.23 6.91 27.06
CA ASP A 183 14.59 5.65 26.63
C ASP A 183 13.68 5.10 27.74
N LEU A 184 12.81 5.94 28.30
CA LEU A 184 12.06 5.57 29.51
C LEU A 184 10.82 4.70 29.19
N THR A 185 10.26 4.80 27.98
CA THR A 185 8.96 4.21 27.61
C THR A 185 8.90 2.69 27.81
N GLY A 186 9.94 1.98 27.36
CA GLY A 186 10.06 0.53 27.53
C GLY A 186 10.67 0.10 28.86
N ASN A 187 11.21 1.04 29.64
CA ASN A 187 12.05 0.78 30.80
C ASN A 187 11.36 1.15 32.13
N ILE A 188 10.02 1.16 32.13
CA ILE A 188 9.19 1.23 33.34
C ILE A 188 8.45 -0.10 33.55
N LEU A 189 8.65 -0.68 34.73
CA LEU A 189 7.97 -1.87 35.22
C LEU A 189 6.76 -1.49 36.07
N PHE A 190 5.62 -2.11 35.79
CA PHE A 190 4.37 -1.88 36.51
C PHE A 190 4.05 -3.05 37.41
N ASP A 191 3.71 -2.75 38.66
CA ASP A 191 3.27 -3.70 39.68
C ASP A 191 1.93 -3.19 40.25
N PRO A 192 0.92 -4.04 40.49
CA PRO A 192 -0.38 -3.60 40.98
C PRO A 192 -0.34 -2.89 42.33
N MET A 193 0.66 -3.17 43.17
CA MET A 193 0.71 -2.73 44.57
C MET A 193 1.89 -1.78 44.86
N LEU A 194 2.81 -1.61 43.91
CA LEU A 194 4.04 -0.83 44.11
C LEU A 194 4.15 0.34 43.11
N PRO A 195 4.89 1.41 43.46
CA PRO A 195 5.19 2.47 42.51
C PRO A 195 5.90 1.94 41.24
N PRO A 196 5.82 2.65 40.11
CA PRO A 196 6.51 2.30 38.87
C PRO A 196 8.00 2.07 39.08
N GLY A 197 8.55 1.01 38.52
CA GLY A 197 9.96 0.65 38.64
C GLY A 197 10.77 1.07 37.43
N ILE A 198 11.75 1.95 37.59
CA ILE A 198 12.66 2.38 36.52
C ILE A 198 13.83 1.40 36.45
N ILE A 199 14.09 0.90 35.25
CA ILE A 199 15.24 0.06 34.91
C ILE A 199 16.03 0.68 33.75
N ASP A 200 17.16 0.06 33.40
CA ASP A 200 17.96 0.34 32.20
C ASP A 200 18.22 1.82 31.86
N ILE A 201 18.94 2.50 32.76
CA ILE A 201 19.14 3.96 32.68
C ILE A 201 20.03 4.34 31.50
N THR A 202 19.46 5.12 30.56
CA THR A 202 20.18 5.68 29.41
C THR A 202 20.22 7.20 29.48
N LEU A 203 21.41 7.76 29.68
CA LEU A 203 21.58 9.20 29.97
C LEU A 203 21.83 10.07 28.73
N TYR A 204 21.25 11.27 28.75
CA TYR A 204 21.47 12.36 27.80
C TYR A 204 21.60 13.71 28.52
N TRP A 205 22.24 14.69 27.88
CA TRP A 205 22.42 16.05 28.43
C TRP A 205 21.59 17.08 27.67
N ARG A 206 20.30 17.15 27.96
CA ARG A 206 19.28 17.88 27.17
C ARG A 206 18.23 18.54 28.08
N PRO A 207 17.28 19.35 27.56
CA PRO A 207 16.22 19.94 28.36
C PRO A 207 15.38 18.91 29.10
N ALA A 208 14.85 19.27 30.26
CA ALA A 208 14.01 18.38 31.09
C ALA A 208 12.82 17.82 30.30
N GLU A 209 12.14 18.71 29.59
CA GLU A 209 10.91 18.46 28.85
C GLU A 209 11.15 17.59 27.60
N TYR A 210 12.42 17.43 27.20
CA TYR A 210 12.78 16.54 26.11
C TYR A 210 12.57 15.06 26.47
N ALA A 211 12.76 14.70 27.75
CA ALA A 211 12.51 13.34 28.23
C ALA A 211 11.05 12.89 28.00
N GLU A 212 10.11 13.82 28.19
CA GLU A 212 8.69 13.60 27.92
C GLU A 212 8.40 13.53 26.42
N ALA A 213 9.06 14.34 25.59
CA ALA A 213 8.90 14.31 24.14
C ALA A 213 9.29 12.95 23.55
N ILE A 214 10.35 12.31 24.08
CA ILE A 214 10.77 10.96 23.70
C ILE A 214 9.66 9.94 23.99
N ILE A 215 9.06 10.00 25.19
CA ILE A 215 7.96 9.11 25.60
C ILE A 215 6.75 9.24 24.67
N VAL A 216 6.40 10.48 24.35
CA VAL A 216 5.26 10.77 23.47
C VAL A 216 5.51 10.23 22.07
N ALA A 217 6.70 10.45 21.52
CA ALA A 217 7.05 9.90 20.23
C ALA A 217 7.06 8.37 20.20
N ASP A 218 7.57 7.71 21.25
CA ASP A 218 7.53 6.26 21.35
C ASP A 218 6.08 5.74 21.41
N GLY A 219 5.22 6.44 22.14
CA GLY A 219 3.81 6.11 22.22
C GLY A 219 3.11 6.18 20.86
N LEU A 220 3.37 7.26 20.12
CA LEU A 220 2.81 7.48 18.79
C LEU A 220 3.39 6.49 17.76
N MET A 221 4.69 6.19 17.81
CA MET A 221 5.38 5.34 16.82
C MET A 221 5.17 3.85 17.07
N TRP A 222 5.28 3.39 18.32
CA TRP A 222 5.42 1.97 18.63
C TRP A 222 4.21 1.36 19.33
N LEU A 223 3.39 2.17 19.99
CA LEU A 223 2.35 1.70 20.92
C LEU A 223 0.93 2.12 20.50
N ASP A 224 0.75 2.47 19.23
CA ASP A 224 -0.53 2.84 18.60
C ASP A 224 -1.32 3.91 19.37
N GLN A 225 -0.62 4.87 19.97
CA GLN A 225 -1.27 5.99 20.65
C GLN A 225 -1.69 7.07 19.66
N GLY A 226 -2.81 7.74 19.98
CA GLY A 226 -3.37 8.83 19.17
C GLY A 226 -3.17 10.20 19.82
N ARG A 227 -4.01 11.16 19.41
CA ARG A 227 -3.96 12.56 19.88
C ARG A 227 -4.15 12.72 21.39
N GLU A 228 -4.86 11.81 22.05
CA GLU A 228 -5.08 11.84 23.50
C GLU A 228 -3.75 11.92 24.28
N LEU A 229 -2.70 11.26 23.80
CA LEU A 229 -1.37 11.34 24.41
C LEU A 229 -0.74 12.75 24.29
N LEU A 230 -1.02 13.47 23.21
CA LEU A 230 -0.56 14.85 23.04
C LEU A 230 -1.26 15.81 23.99
N GLU A 231 -2.53 15.54 24.30
CA GLU A 231 -3.30 16.33 25.26
C GLU A 231 -2.75 16.13 26.68
N THR A 232 -2.38 14.90 27.04
CA THR A 232 -1.69 14.60 28.31
C THR A 232 -0.28 15.21 28.39
N TYR A 233 0.44 15.28 27.26
CA TYR A 233 1.76 15.89 27.18
C TYR A 233 1.71 17.42 27.33
N GLY A 234 0.75 18.04 26.64
CA GLY A 234 0.60 19.49 26.54
C GLY A 234 1.06 20.03 25.18
N THR A 235 0.34 21.02 24.67
CA THR A 235 0.53 21.60 23.33
C THR A 235 1.11 23.02 23.36
N ASP A 236 1.81 23.38 24.44
CA ASP A 236 2.53 24.65 24.50
C ASP A 236 3.68 24.67 23.47
N GLN A 237 4.09 25.87 23.09
CA GLN A 237 5.07 26.04 22.02
C GLN A 237 6.40 25.32 22.33
N MET A 238 6.86 25.31 23.58
CA MET A 238 8.14 24.69 23.91
C MET A 238 8.07 23.16 23.78
N ARG A 239 7.02 22.54 24.33
CA ARG A 239 6.77 21.11 24.20
C ARG A 239 6.58 20.67 22.76
N MET A 240 5.81 21.42 21.99
CA MET A 240 5.62 21.12 20.57
C MET A 240 6.93 21.27 19.80
N GLN A 241 7.76 22.27 20.11
CA GLN A 241 9.07 22.42 19.48
C GLN A 241 10.04 21.29 19.88
N LEU A 242 9.99 20.78 21.11
CA LEU A 242 10.79 19.63 21.51
C LEU A 242 10.33 18.33 20.84
N LEU A 243 9.02 18.18 20.61
CA LEU A 243 8.47 17.06 19.84
C LEU A 243 8.77 17.18 18.34
N HIS A 244 8.74 18.41 17.79
CA HIS A 244 9.12 18.73 16.40
C HIS A 244 10.61 18.55 16.16
N ASN A 245 11.44 18.93 17.13
CA ASN A 245 12.88 18.97 16.96
C ASN A 245 13.52 17.58 16.93
N GLN A 246 12.92 16.52 17.50
CA GLN A 246 13.82 15.49 18.06
C GLN A 246 13.56 13.98 17.89
N PRO A 247 12.44 13.37 18.31
CA PRO A 247 12.43 11.91 18.44
C PRO A 247 12.45 11.17 17.10
N PHE A 248 11.94 11.80 16.03
CA PHE A 248 11.87 11.21 14.70
C PHE A 248 13.25 11.01 14.06
N MET A 249 14.20 11.91 14.31
CA MET A 249 15.56 11.78 13.81
C MET A 249 16.30 10.66 14.55
N LEU A 250 16.19 10.60 15.87
CA LEU A 250 16.73 9.49 16.65
C LEU A 250 16.22 8.14 16.14
N GLN A 251 14.93 8.07 15.85
CA GLN A 251 14.27 6.86 15.38
C GLN A 251 14.57 6.57 13.91
N VAL A 252 14.67 7.57 13.03
CA VAL A 252 15.18 7.46 11.65
C VAL A 252 16.54 6.74 11.60
N PHE A 253 17.43 7.03 12.54
CA PHE A 253 18.74 6.37 12.63
C PHE A 253 18.65 4.91 13.09
N VAL A 254 17.74 4.61 14.02
CA VAL A 254 17.42 3.22 14.42
C VAL A 254 16.85 2.42 13.24
N ILE A 255 16.07 3.08 12.39
CA ILE A 255 15.46 2.50 11.19
C ILE A 255 16.49 2.28 10.08
N GLY A 256 17.41 3.23 9.90
CA GLY A 256 18.42 3.22 8.83
C GLY A 256 19.46 2.12 8.90
N GLN A 257 19.59 1.42 10.02
CA GLN A 257 20.60 0.35 10.19
C GLN A 257 20.02 -1.05 10.37
N HIS A 258 18.68 -1.20 10.46
CA HIS A 258 18.02 -2.48 10.30
C HIS A 258 17.77 -2.76 8.82
N ALA A 259 18.86 -3.04 8.10
CA ALA A 259 18.80 -3.62 6.76
C ALA A 259 18.14 -5.02 6.85
N GLY A 260 16.83 -5.07 6.64
CA GLY A 260 16.08 -6.33 6.57
C GLY A 260 14.56 -6.25 6.74
N THR A 261 13.99 -5.18 7.30
CA THR A 261 12.53 -5.12 7.57
C THR A 261 11.91 -3.76 7.25
N GLN A 262 10.87 -3.74 6.41
CA GLN A 262 10.12 -2.53 5.95
C GLN A 262 9.26 -1.86 7.03
N HIS A 263 9.03 -2.53 8.15
CA HIS A 263 8.16 -2.15 9.27
C HIS A 263 8.34 -0.73 9.86
N PRO A 264 9.54 -0.14 9.92
CA PRO A 264 9.70 1.11 10.66
C PRO A 264 9.36 2.40 9.89
N TYR A 265 9.36 2.38 8.55
CA TYR A 265 9.09 3.56 7.71
C TYR A 265 7.64 4.03 7.80
N VAL A 266 6.70 3.09 7.75
CA VAL A 266 5.25 3.38 7.83
C VAL A 266 4.90 4.03 9.18
N LYS A 267 5.55 3.57 10.26
CA LYS A 267 5.39 4.14 11.61
C LYS A 267 5.93 5.57 11.70
N LEU A 268 7.07 5.85 11.05
CA LEU A 268 7.64 7.19 10.96
C LEU A 268 6.69 8.15 10.23
N THR A 269 6.14 7.75 9.09
CA THR A 269 5.20 8.59 8.30
C THR A 269 3.87 8.82 9.02
N LYS A 270 3.31 7.79 9.68
CA LYS A 270 2.07 7.91 10.46
C LYS A 270 2.24 8.89 11.63
N THR A 271 3.39 8.82 12.29
CA THR A 271 3.65 9.58 13.51
C THR A 271 4.01 11.03 13.18
N SER A 272 4.77 11.27 12.10
CA SER A 272 5.10 12.63 11.65
C SER A 272 3.83 13.38 11.30
N ARG A 273 2.81 12.69 10.78
CA ARG A 273 1.46 13.23 10.51
C ARG A 273 0.57 13.45 11.73
N VAL A 274 0.85 12.85 12.88
CA VAL A 274 0.16 13.25 14.12
C VAL A 274 0.76 14.56 14.62
N VAL A 275 2.08 14.71 14.50
CA VAL A 275 2.85 15.82 15.03
C VAL A 275 2.79 17.09 14.15
N LEU A 276 2.85 16.95 12.83
CA LEU A 276 2.73 18.04 11.83
C LEU A 276 1.36 18.76 11.91
N PHE A 277 0.33 18.12 12.46
CA PHE A 277 -1.06 18.59 12.40
C PHE A 277 -1.68 18.89 13.79
N THR A 278 -0.85 18.99 14.83
CA THR A 278 -1.30 19.40 16.16
C THR A 278 -1.45 20.93 16.20
N PRO A 279 -2.60 21.51 16.57
CA PRO A 279 -2.74 22.96 16.69
C PRO A 279 -1.88 23.47 17.85
N THR A 280 -0.94 24.39 17.59
CA THR A 280 -0.31 25.17 18.67
C THR A 280 -1.27 26.25 19.13
N ALA A 281 -1.36 26.48 20.44
CA ALA A 281 -2.36 27.35 21.08
C ALA A 281 -2.30 28.85 20.70
N ASN A 282 -1.51 29.24 19.69
CA ASN A 282 -1.41 30.62 19.21
C ASN A 282 -1.11 30.76 17.70
N CYS A 283 -1.31 29.72 16.88
CA CYS A 283 -1.25 29.91 15.43
C CYS A 283 -2.56 30.53 14.91
N GLN A 284 -2.62 31.87 14.91
CA GLN A 284 -3.24 32.52 13.75
C GLN A 284 -2.53 31.97 12.51
N LEU A 285 -3.29 31.35 11.63
CA LEU A 285 -2.82 30.84 10.34
C LEU A 285 -1.90 31.90 9.70
N PRO A 286 -0.63 31.58 9.36
CA PRO A 286 0.03 32.35 8.33
C PRO A 286 -0.84 32.18 7.09
N SER A 287 -1.38 33.29 6.58
CA SER A 287 -1.87 33.35 5.21
C SER A 287 -0.69 32.99 4.30
N PHE A 288 -0.62 31.71 3.93
CA PHE A 288 0.37 31.25 2.98
C PHE A 288 -0.07 31.69 1.59
N ILE A 289 0.80 32.53 1.02
CA ILE A 289 0.86 33.10 -0.33
C ILE A 289 -0.08 32.41 -1.33
N THR A 290 -1.15 33.11 -1.70
CA THR A 290 -1.89 32.88 -2.94
C THR A 290 -0.94 32.96 -4.14
N PRO A 291 -1.05 32.07 -5.16
CA PRO A 291 -0.31 32.22 -6.40
C PRO A 291 -0.94 33.33 -7.26
N ALA A 292 -0.78 34.57 -6.83
CA ALA A 292 -1.05 35.76 -7.62
C ALA A 292 0.22 36.60 -7.63
N GLN A 293 0.81 36.76 -8.82
CA GLN A 293 2.04 37.49 -9.18
C GLN A 293 3.28 36.62 -9.46
N ILE A 294 3.21 35.86 -10.55
CA ILE A 294 4.37 35.75 -11.45
C ILE A 294 4.03 36.64 -12.65
N SER A 295 4.53 37.87 -12.60
CA SER A 295 4.58 38.78 -13.74
C SER A 295 5.50 38.17 -14.79
N LEU A 296 4.94 37.76 -15.92
CA LEU A 296 5.67 37.45 -17.14
C LEU A 296 6.32 38.74 -17.66
N ASP A 297 7.57 38.97 -17.26
CA ASP A 297 8.46 39.90 -17.95
C ASP A 297 8.89 39.25 -19.28
N GLN A 298 8.00 39.30 -20.28
CA GLN A 298 8.35 39.04 -21.67
C GLN A 298 8.53 40.37 -22.41
N HIS A 299 9.72 40.94 -22.26
CA HIS A 299 10.23 41.94 -23.20
C HIS A 299 11.55 41.46 -23.80
N GLY A 300 11.51 41.25 -25.13
CA GLY A 300 12.70 41.33 -25.97
C GLY A 300 13.20 40.01 -26.56
N ARG A 301 12.51 39.50 -27.59
CA ARG A 301 13.13 39.22 -28.91
C ARG A 301 12.06 38.99 -29.97
N ARG A 302 11.80 40.05 -30.72
CA ARG A 302 11.11 40.05 -32.02
C ARG A 302 12.09 39.63 -33.12
N SER A 303 11.49 39.18 -34.23
CA SER A 303 12.03 38.93 -35.59
C SER A 303 12.53 37.49 -35.80
N GLN A 304 12.09 36.74 -36.82
CA GLN A 304 11.54 37.14 -38.12
C GLN A 304 10.39 36.21 -38.57
N GLN A 305 9.30 36.82 -39.02
CA GLN A 305 8.30 36.21 -39.90
C GLN A 305 8.86 36.19 -41.33
N SER A 306 8.71 35.07 -42.03
CA SER A 306 8.57 35.07 -43.49
C SER A 306 7.27 34.35 -43.88
N ARG A 307 6.46 35.11 -44.62
CA ARG A 307 5.19 34.72 -45.26
C ARG A 307 5.42 33.68 -46.35
N LEU A 308 4.37 32.91 -46.66
CA LEU A 308 3.79 32.69 -48.00
C LEU A 308 2.67 31.62 -47.86
N GLN A 309 1.39 32.00 -47.79
CA GLN A 309 0.42 32.15 -48.89
C GLN A 309 0.05 30.86 -49.65
N CYS A 310 -1.27 30.71 -49.82
CA CYS A 310 -2.01 29.57 -50.34
C CYS A 310 -1.91 29.38 -51.87
N LEU A 311 -1.91 28.09 -52.29
CA LEU A 311 -2.54 27.45 -53.49
C LEU A 311 -2.05 27.85 -54.90
N PRO A 312 -1.98 26.92 -55.91
CA PRO A 312 -3.13 26.13 -56.35
C PRO A 312 -2.89 24.69 -56.90
N LYS A 313 -4.05 24.09 -57.24
CA LYS A 313 -4.40 22.80 -57.85
C LYS A 313 -3.63 22.36 -59.11
N GLY A 314 -3.46 21.03 -59.24
CA GLY A 314 -3.51 20.22 -60.47
C GLY A 314 -3.71 18.75 -60.07
N LYS A 315 -4.87 18.10 -60.36
CA LYS A 315 -5.14 17.17 -61.49
C LYS A 315 -4.05 16.09 -61.63
N GLU A 316 -4.27 14.78 -61.58
CA GLU A 316 -5.31 13.82 -62.01
C GLU A 316 -4.93 12.51 -61.26
N GLU A 317 -5.72 11.49 -60.94
CA GLU A 317 -6.79 10.77 -61.62
C GLU A 317 -7.43 9.84 -60.56
N GLY A 318 -8.75 9.66 -60.61
CA GLY A 318 -9.49 8.88 -59.62
C GLY A 318 -9.59 7.41 -59.97
N VAL A 319 -9.64 6.56 -58.93
CA VAL A 319 -10.42 5.31 -58.95
C VAL A 319 -11.07 5.15 -57.59
N SER A 320 -12.40 5.31 -57.57
CA SER A 320 -13.29 5.02 -56.47
C SER A 320 -13.60 3.52 -56.43
N PHE A 321 -13.51 2.90 -55.26
CA PHE A 321 -14.21 1.64 -55.00
C PHE A 321 -15.23 1.86 -53.90
N GLY A 322 -16.47 2.04 -54.34
CA GLY A 322 -17.66 1.91 -53.51
C GLY A 322 -17.91 0.44 -53.19
N ILE A 323 -18.27 0.18 -51.94
CA ILE A 323 -18.72 -1.12 -51.47
C ILE A 323 -20.20 -1.26 -51.88
N SER A 324 -20.48 -2.10 -52.88
CA SER A 324 -21.82 -2.63 -53.13
C SER A 324 -21.87 -4.10 -52.69
N GLN A 325 -22.83 -4.40 -51.82
CA GLN A 325 -23.19 -5.76 -51.43
C GLN A 325 -23.83 -6.47 -52.63
N ASP A 326 -23.13 -7.42 -53.23
CA ASP A 326 -23.76 -8.47 -54.04
C ASP A 326 -23.25 -9.84 -53.57
N ARG A 327 -24.17 -10.66 -53.07
CA ARG A 327 -23.93 -12.06 -52.69
C ARG A 327 -23.73 -12.88 -53.97
N GLU A 328 -22.52 -13.38 -54.21
CA GLU A 328 -22.30 -14.43 -55.22
C GLU A 328 -22.93 -15.76 -54.75
N PRO A 329 -23.69 -16.47 -55.60
CA PRO A 329 -24.26 -17.77 -55.26
C PRO A 329 -23.21 -18.87 -55.37
N ASP A 330 -22.92 -19.52 -54.23
CA ASP A 330 -22.05 -20.69 -54.14
C ASP A 330 -22.59 -21.85 -55.02
N CYS A 331 -21.74 -22.45 -55.85
CA CYS A 331 -22.12 -23.42 -56.88
C CYS A 331 -21.58 -24.81 -56.56
N ASP A 332 -22.16 -25.48 -55.56
CA ASP A 332 -21.72 -26.81 -55.12
C ASP A 332 -22.08 -27.97 -56.08
N LYS A 333 -22.75 -27.71 -57.21
CA LYS A 333 -23.26 -28.77 -58.13
C LYS A 333 -23.17 -28.39 -59.61
N CYS A 334 -21.96 -28.09 -60.10
CA CYS A 334 -21.67 -27.94 -61.53
C CYS A 334 -21.16 -29.26 -62.12
N ASP A 335 -21.76 -29.74 -63.23
CA ASP A 335 -21.37 -31.00 -63.90
C ASP A 335 -20.21 -30.85 -64.90
N LEU A 336 -19.68 -29.62 -65.06
CA LEU A 336 -18.51 -29.28 -65.89
C LEU A 336 -18.64 -29.64 -67.38
N ALA A 337 -19.85 -29.92 -67.89
CA ALA A 337 -20.06 -30.19 -69.30
C ALA A 337 -19.70 -28.96 -70.16
N GLN A 338 -19.09 -29.21 -71.32
CA GLN A 338 -18.71 -28.20 -72.31
C GLN A 338 -19.71 -28.19 -73.47
N PRO A 339 -20.09 -27.01 -74.02
CA PRO A 339 -19.66 -25.66 -73.64
C PRO A 339 -20.40 -25.07 -72.42
N ASN A 340 -21.56 -25.63 -72.06
CA ASN A 340 -22.37 -25.19 -70.92
C ASN A 340 -22.65 -26.37 -69.98
N CYS A 341 -22.51 -26.14 -68.67
CA CYS A 341 -22.90 -27.13 -67.67
C CYS A 341 -24.44 -27.33 -67.70
N GLY A 342 -24.93 -28.52 -67.33
CA GLY A 342 -26.36 -28.85 -67.42
C GLY A 342 -27.26 -27.92 -66.60
N ARG A 343 -26.72 -27.33 -65.53
CA ARG A 343 -27.41 -26.31 -64.72
C ARG A 343 -27.55 -24.98 -65.47
N CYS A 344 -26.47 -24.45 -66.05
CA CYS A 344 -26.50 -23.18 -66.79
C CYS A 344 -27.32 -23.31 -68.09
N ALA A 345 -27.28 -24.47 -68.74
CA ALA A 345 -28.14 -24.77 -69.88
C ALA A 345 -29.64 -24.73 -69.51
N LYS A 346 -30.02 -25.26 -68.34
CA LYS A 346 -31.40 -25.19 -67.84
C LYS A 346 -31.83 -23.80 -67.39
N LEU A 347 -30.90 -23.01 -66.85
CA LEU A 347 -31.19 -21.68 -66.32
C LEU A 347 -31.09 -20.55 -67.36
N GLY A 348 -30.65 -20.86 -68.59
CA GLY A 348 -30.50 -19.86 -69.66
C GLY A 348 -29.43 -18.80 -69.37
N THR A 349 -28.54 -19.07 -68.42
CA THR A 349 -27.49 -18.13 -67.99
C THR A 349 -26.14 -18.49 -68.63
N ALA A 350 -25.31 -17.47 -68.85
CA ALA A 350 -23.98 -17.66 -69.44
C ALA A 350 -23.08 -18.49 -68.51
N CYS A 351 -22.49 -19.55 -69.05
CA CYS A 351 -21.65 -20.46 -68.27
C CYS A 351 -20.20 -19.96 -68.22
N VAL A 352 -19.84 -19.24 -67.16
CA VAL A 352 -18.48 -18.70 -66.97
C VAL A 352 -17.63 -19.72 -66.20
N GLY A 353 -16.49 -20.14 -66.78
CA GLY A 353 -15.50 -20.99 -66.10
C GLY A 353 -15.72 -22.50 -66.22
N SER A 354 -16.66 -22.98 -67.04
CA SER A 354 -16.71 -24.41 -67.38
C SER A 354 -15.39 -24.79 -68.07
N GLY A 355 -14.72 -25.85 -67.62
CA GLY A 355 -13.45 -26.33 -68.20
C GLY A 355 -12.20 -25.53 -67.86
N ALA A 356 -12.33 -24.38 -67.17
CA ALA A 356 -11.20 -23.61 -66.69
C ALA A 356 -10.66 -24.21 -65.39
N ARG A 357 -9.45 -24.76 -65.42
CA ARG A 357 -8.75 -25.23 -64.22
C ARG A 357 -8.37 -24.02 -63.36
N ARG A 358 -9.13 -23.75 -62.30
CA ARG A 358 -8.69 -22.85 -61.23
C ARG A 358 -7.70 -23.60 -60.34
N PHE A 359 -6.49 -23.07 -60.18
CA PHE A 359 -5.54 -23.60 -59.21
C PHE A 359 -6.06 -23.30 -57.81
N LYS A 360 -6.54 -24.34 -57.12
CA LYS A 360 -6.75 -24.30 -55.67
C LYS A 360 -5.39 -24.56 -55.05
N PHE A 361 -4.89 -23.68 -54.19
CA PHE A 361 -3.73 -23.99 -53.36
C PHE A 361 -4.11 -25.17 -52.46
N GLN A 362 -3.74 -26.38 -52.88
CA GLN A 362 -3.64 -27.51 -51.97
C GLN A 362 -2.44 -27.21 -51.07
N GLN A 363 -2.65 -27.25 -49.76
CA GLN A 363 -1.54 -27.40 -48.83
C GLN A 363 -0.77 -28.65 -49.26
N TYR A 364 0.42 -28.42 -49.80
CA TYR A 364 1.36 -29.44 -50.19
C TYR A 364 1.74 -30.24 -48.93
N ARG A 365 1.31 -31.50 -48.87
CA ARG A 365 1.94 -32.53 -48.03
C ARG A 365 2.82 -33.36 -48.97
N PRO A 366 4.15 -33.19 -48.93
CA PRO A 366 5.02 -34.08 -49.68
C PRO A 366 4.96 -35.49 -49.07
N ASP A 367 4.69 -36.48 -49.91
CA ASP A 367 4.95 -37.88 -49.57
C ASP A 367 6.45 -38.07 -49.38
N THR A 368 6.80 -38.41 -48.14
CA THR A 368 7.97 -39.15 -47.66
C THR A 368 9.08 -39.46 -48.66
N GLN A 369 10.25 -38.84 -48.43
CA GLN A 369 11.52 -39.57 -48.31
C GLN A 369 12.52 -38.77 -47.44
N LEU A 370 12.82 -39.35 -46.27
CA LEU A 370 14.03 -39.16 -45.44
C LEU A 370 14.35 -37.74 -44.92
N VAL A 371 13.36 -37.05 -44.37
CA VAL A 371 13.61 -36.10 -43.27
C VAL A 371 12.93 -36.71 -42.04
N PRO A 372 13.58 -36.81 -40.86
CA PRO A 372 12.87 -37.26 -39.67
C PRO A 372 11.70 -36.29 -39.47
N THR A 373 10.47 -36.78 -39.60
CA THR A 373 9.29 -36.10 -39.05
C THR A 373 9.69 -35.62 -37.66
N PRO A 374 9.54 -34.32 -37.29
CA PRO A 374 9.68 -33.94 -35.90
C PRO A 374 8.76 -34.88 -35.15
N ALA A 375 9.35 -35.67 -34.25
CA ALA A 375 8.63 -36.71 -33.52
C ALA A 375 7.33 -36.07 -33.02
N THR A 376 6.18 -36.64 -33.38
CA THR A 376 4.91 -36.17 -32.85
C THR A 376 5.03 -36.35 -31.36
N ILE A 377 5.25 -35.24 -30.63
CA ILE A 377 5.46 -35.28 -29.19
C ILE A 377 4.21 -35.96 -28.63
N PRO A 378 4.32 -37.05 -27.86
CA PRO A 378 3.16 -37.67 -27.26
C PRO A 378 2.38 -36.61 -26.48
N SER A 379 1.17 -36.28 -26.96
CA SER A 379 0.34 -35.23 -26.36
C SER A 379 -0.88 -35.87 -25.69
N ASN A 380 -0.95 -35.75 -24.37
CA ASN A 380 -2.17 -36.07 -23.62
C ASN A 380 -3.08 -34.82 -23.58
N GLY A 381 -4.26 -34.94 -22.96
CA GLY A 381 -5.19 -33.81 -22.83
C GLY A 381 -4.55 -32.59 -22.16
N THR A 382 -3.70 -32.83 -21.16
CA THR A 382 -2.95 -31.82 -20.41
C THR A 382 -1.94 -31.07 -21.29
N SER A 383 -1.16 -31.79 -22.10
CA SER A 383 -0.18 -31.15 -23.02
C SER A 383 -0.87 -30.22 -24.03
N ARG A 384 -2.05 -30.59 -24.53
CA ARG A 384 -2.85 -29.73 -25.43
C ARG A 384 -3.41 -28.50 -24.72
N LEU A 385 -3.83 -28.64 -23.47
CA LEU A 385 -4.31 -27.53 -22.65
C LEU A 385 -3.17 -26.54 -22.36
N ALA A 386 -2.00 -27.04 -21.98
CA ALA A 386 -0.80 -26.23 -21.76
C ALA A 386 -0.40 -25.46 -23.02
N ALA A 387 -0.31 -26.13 -24.17
CA ALA A 387 0.00 -25.49 -25.44
C ALA A 387 -1.06 -24.41 -25.81
N SER A 388 -2.33 -24.68 -25.54
CA SER A 388 -3.41 -23.71 -25.80
C SER A 388 -3.31 -22.47 -24.92
N PHE A 389 -2.86 -22.60 -23.67
CA PHE A 389 -2.64 -21.47 -22.77
C PHE A 389 -1.38 -20.68 -23.13
N VAL A 390 -0.27 -21.37 -23.45
CA VAL A 390 0.97 -20.72 -23.90
C VAL A 390 0.71 -19.86 -25.15
N ALA A 391 -0.06 -20.37 -26.11
CA ALA A 391 -0.46 -19.59 -27.29
C ALA A 391 -1.29 -18.34 -26.98
N LEU A 392 -1.94 -18.25 -25.80
CA LEU A 392 -2.58 -17.02 -25.34
C LEU A 392 -1.57 -16.04 -24.72
N MET A 393 -0.58 -16.55 -23.98
CA MET A 393 0.47 -15.72 -23.36
C MET A 393 1.41 -15.08 -24.41
N GLU A 394 1.54 -15.70 -25.59
CA GLU A 394 2.33 -15.20 -26.72
C GLU A 394 1.61 -14.11 -27.55
N ILE A 395 0.41 -13.68 -27.16
CA ILE A 395 -0.27 -12.57 -27.84
C ILE A 395 0.52 -11.27 -27.60
N GLU A 396 0.98 -10.64 -28.67
CA GLU A 396 1.77 -9.39 -28.63
C GLU A 396 0.91 -8.14 -28.44
N ASP A 397 -0.39 -8.22 -28.72
CA ASP A 397 -1.33 -7.10 -28.59
C ASP A 397 -1.50 -6.70 -27.12
N GLU A 398 -1.04 -5.49 -26.79
CA GLU A 398 -1.03 -4.93 -25.44
C GLU A 398 -2.41 -4.86 -24.80
N ARG A 399 -3.48 -4.80 -25.60
CA ARG A 399 -4.86 -4.74 -25.10
C ARG A 399 -5.28 -6.03 -24.41
N TYR A 400 -4.55 -7.11 -24.66
CA TYR A 400 -4.88 -8.48 -24.23
C TYR A 400 -3.76 -9.09 -23.37
N ASP A 401 -2.91 -8.27 -22.76
CA ASP A 401 -1.82 -8.78 -21.94
C ASP A 401 -2.34 -9.43 -20.63
N PHE A 402 -2.00 -10.69 -20.40
CA PHE A 402 -2.36 -11.40 -19.16
C PHE A 402 -1.60 -10.89 -17.94
N GLN A 403 -0.47 -10.20 -18.14
CA GLN A 403 0.34 -9.68 -17.03
C GLN A 403 -0.43 -8.68 -16.15
N PHE A 404 -1.48 -8.03 -16.65
CA PHE A 404 -2.34 -7.16 -15.84
C PHE A 404 -3.10 -7.89 -14.73
N TYR A 405 -3.25 -9.21 -14.83
CA TYR A 405 -4.07 -10.01 -13.92
C TYR A 405 -3.27 -10.91 -12.95
N GLY A 406 -1.93 -10.91 -13.05
CA GLY A 406 -1.04 -11.73 -12.22
C GLY A 406 0.12 -12.34 -13.01
N PRO A 407 1.22 -11.60 -13.24
CA PRO A 407 2.25 -12.00 -14.19
C PRO A 407 2.97 -13.30 -13.81
N HIS A 408 3.14 -13.58 -12.51
CA HIS A 408 3.95 -14.72 -12.05
C HIS A 408 3.14 -16.01 -12.01
N PHE A 409 1.92 -15.96 -11.46
CA PHE A 409 0.99 -17.07 -11.46
C PHE A 409 0.72 -17.60 -12.88
N PHE A 410 0.38 -16.71 -13.83
CA PHE A 410 0.07 -17.13 -15.19
C PHE A 410 1.31 -17.64 -15.94
N ALA A 411 2.51 -17.12 -15.64
CA ALA A 411 3.75 -17.65 -16.21
C ALA A 411 4.07 -19.08 -15.75
N ASP A 412 3.77 -19.43 -14.49
CA ASP A 412 4.01 -20.79 -13.96
C ASP A 412 2.86 -21.78 -14.26
N LEU A 413 1.67 -21.28 -14.58
CA LEU A 413 0.47 -22.08 -14.80
C LEU A 413 0.68 -23.28 -15.76
N PRO A 414 1.33 -23.15 -16.94
CA PRO A 414 1.52 -24.28 -17.86
C PRO A 414 2.22 -25.49 -17.26
N ARG A 415 3.20 -25.27 -16.36
CA ARG A 415 3.97 -26.35 -15.72
C ARG A 415 3.16 -27.16 -14.72
N ARG A 416 2.05 -26.58 -14.25
CA ARG A 416 1.21 -27.13 -13.18
C ARG A 416 -0.04 -27.83 -13.69
N LEU A 417 -0.35 -27.73 -14.98
CA LEU A 417 -1.52 -28.41 -15.55
C LEU A 417 -1.37 -29.93 -15.40
N GLY A 418 -2.49 -30.60 -15.13
CA GLY A 418 -2.56 -32.02 -14.79
C GLY A 418 -2.41 -32.32 -13.29
N SER A 419 -2.07 -31.33 -12.46
CA SER A 419 -1.96 -31.52 -11.00
C SER A 419 -3.33 -31.60 -10.28
N SER A 420 -4.37 -30.98 -10.85
CA SER A 420 -5.71 -30.99 -10.27
C SER A 420 -6.76 -30.81 -11.37
N SER A 421 -7.88 -31.54 -11.25
CA SER A 421 -9.02 -31.39 -12.16
C SER A 421 -9.65 -30.00 -12.09
N ALA A 422 -9.57 -29.32 -10.94
CA ALA A 422 -10.08 -27.96 -10.78
C ALA A 422 -9.21 -26.95 -11.52
N LEU A 423 -7.88 -27.08 -11.43
CA LEU A 423 -6.94 -26.23 -12.16
C LEU A 423 -7.15 -26.38 -13.67
N ASP A 424 -7.20 -27.62 -14.18
CA ASP A 424 -7.36 -27.89 -15.61
C ASP A 424 -8.72 -27.42 -16.15
N ALA A 425 -9.80 -27.60 -15.38
CA ALA A 425 -11.12 -27.14 -15.75
C ALA A 425 -11.20 -25.60 -15.76
N SER A 426 -10.63 -24.93 -14.76
CA SER A 426 -10.56 -23.47 -14.69
C SER A 426 -9.69 -22.88 -15.81
N THR A 427 -8.57 -23.51 -16.16
CA THR A 427 -7.76 -23.09 -17.33
C THR A 427 -8.53 -23.24 -18.63
N SER A 428 -9.28 -24.34 -18.79
CA SER A 428 -10.11 -24.54 -19.98
C SER A 428 -11.19 -23.47 -20.10
N ALA A 429 -11.86 -23.13 -19.00
CA ALA A 429 -12.84 -22.04 -18.94
C ALA A 429 -12.20 -20.68 -19.23
N LEU A 430 -11.05 -20.38 -18.64
CA LEU A 430 -10.30 -19.14 -18.84
C LEU A 430 -9.90 -18.95 -20.30
N ILE A 431 -9.35 -19.97 -20.95
CA ILE A 431 -9.00 -19.94 -22.38
C ILE A 431 -10.24 -19.65 -23.23
N ALA A 432 -11.36 -20.30 -22.93
CA ALA A 432 -12.61 -20.11 -23.67
C ALA A 432 -13.17 -18.69 -23.48
N ALA A 433 -13.25 -18.22 -22.23
CA ALA A 433 -13.73 -16.89 -21.89
C ALA A 433 -12.88 -15.80 -22.53
N PHE A 434 -11.56 -15.92 -22.43
CA PHE A 434 -10.62 -14.96 -23.02
C PHE A 434 -10.72 -14.91 -24.56
N LYS A 435 -10.82 -16.06 -25.21
CA LYS A 435 -11.07 -16.13 -26.66
C LYS A 435 -12.41 -15.49 -27.04
N SER A 436 -13.43 -15.63 -26.19
CA SER A 436 -14.74 -15.00 -26.42
C SER A 436 -14.62 -13.48 -26.43
N ILE A 437 -13.88 -12.90 -25.47
CA ILE A 437 -13.65 -11.46 -25.40
C ILE A 437 -12.87 -10.95 -26.61
N ARG A 438 -11.76 -11.63 -26.96
CA ARG A 438 -10.90 -11.22 -28.08
C ARG A 438 -11.61 -11.27 -29.43
N LEU A 439 -12.51 -12.25 -29.59
CA LEU A 439 -13.29 -12.44 -30.81
C LEU A 439 -14.66 -11.74 -30.76
N ARG A 440 -14.96 -10.97 -29.69
CA ARG A 440 -16.26 -10.33 -29.43
C ARG A 440 -17.44 -11.28 -29.62
N ARG A 441 -17.29 -12.54 -29.21
CA ARG A 441 -18.36 -13.55 -29.25
C ARG A 441 -19.29 -13.35 -28.08
N ILE A 442 -20.59 -13.28 -28.37
CA ILE A 442 -21.65 -13.11 -27.40
C ILE A 442 -22.38 -14.44 -27.20
N HIS A 443 -22.70 -14.79 -25.95
CA HIS A 443 -23.51 -15.97 -25.59
C HIS A 443 -22.96 -17.31 -26.12
N ASP A 444 -21.64 -17.51 -26.11
CA ASP A 444 -21.02 -18.78 -26.53
C ASP A 444 -21.35 -19.89 -25.52
N ARG A 445 -22.27 -20.79 -25.90
CA ARG A 445 -22.73 -21.92 -25.07
C ARG A 445 -21.58 -22.79 -24.57
N ASN A 446 -20.50 -22.92 -25.34
CA ASN A 446 -19.35 -23.72 -24.94
C ASN A 446 -18.60 -23.07 -23.77
N VAL A 447 -18.49 -21.74 -23.76
CA VAL A 447 -17.84 -20.99 -22.67
C VAL A 447 -18.62 -21.19 -21.37
N PHE A 448 -19.95 -21.05 -21.39
CA PHE A 448 -20.80 -21.29 -20.21
C PHE A 448 -20.73 -22.74 -19.72
N ALA A 449 -20.69 -23.71 -20.64
CA ALA A 449 -20.54 -25.12 -20.28
C ALA A 449 -19.20 -25.41 -19.57
N LEU A 450 -18.11 -24.84 -20.09
CA LEU A 450 -16.78 -24.95 -19.49
C LEU A 450 -16.69 -24.23 -18.14
N TYR A 451 -17.26 -23.03 -18.03
CA TYR A 451 -17.35 -22.29 -16.77
C TYR A 451 -18.12 -23.08 -15.70
N GLY A 452 -19.29 -23.61 -16.04
CA GLY A 452 -20.09 -24.44 -15.12
C GLY A 452 -19.36 -25.72 -14.70
N LYS A 453 -18.57 -26.33 -15.60
CA LYS A 453 -17.71 -27.47 -15.27
C LYS A 453 -16.60 -27.07 -14.28
N ALA A 454 -15.95 -25.93 -14.51
CA ALA A 454 -14.91 -25.41 -13.63
C ALA A 454 -15.45 -25.06 -12.24
N LEU A 455 -16.64 -24.44 -12.16
CA LEU A 455 -17.28 -24.10 -10.88
C LEU A 455 -17.58 -25.34 -10.02
N ARG A 456 -18.07 -26.43 -10.63
CA ARG A 456 -18.27 -27.71 -9.92
C ARG A 456 -16.95 -28.31 -9.42
N ALA A 457 -15.90 -28.23 -10.21
CA ALA A 457 -14.58 -28.73 -9.82
C ALA A 457 -13.97 -27.86 -8.68
N LEU A 458 -14.18 -26.55 -8.72
CA LEU A 458 -13.74 -25.62 -7.69
C LEU A 458 -14.37 -25.91 -6.32
N GLN A 459 -15.66 -26.24 -6.27
CA GLN A 459 -16.35 -26.53 -5.01
C GLN A 459 -15.68 -27.67 -4.21
N GLY A 460 -15.34 -28.77 -4.88
CA GLY A 460 -14.59 -29.87 -4.25
C GLY A 460 -13.16 -29.46 -3.87
N PHE A 461 -12.51 -28.65 -4.70
CA PHE A 461 -11.14 -28.18 -4.47
C PHE A 461 -11.01 -27.22 -3.29
N LEU A 462 -12.00 -26.35 -3.04
CA LEU A 462 -12.00 -25.46 -1.88
C LEU A 462 -12.17 -26.23 -0.56
N GLY A 463 -12.94 -27.32 -0.57
CA GLY A 463 -13.15 -28.18 0.59
C GLY A 463 -12.01 -29.15 0.90
N ASP A 464 -11.03 -29.30 0.00
CA ASP A 464 -9.87 -30.16 0.20
C ASP A 464 -8.87 -29.50 1.16
N ALA A 465 -8.64 -30.14 2.31
CA ALA A 465 -7.73 -29.64 3.35
C ALA A 465 -6.24 -29.76 2.95
N GLU A 466 -5.90 -30.65 2.02
CA GLU A 466 -4.53 -30.84 1.54
C GLU A 466 -4.08 -29.73 0.57
N GLN A 467 -5.03 -28.95 0.01
CA GLN A 467 -4.70 -27.87 -0.90
C GLN A 467 -4.31 -26.60 -0.14
N PRO A 468 -3.14 -26.02 -0.39
CA PRO A 468 -2.73 -24.80 0.30
C PRO A 468 -3.61 -23.61 -0.12
N PRO A 469 -3.95 -22.69 0.80
CA PRO A 469 -4.72 -21.48 0.54
C PRO A 469 -4.27 -20.69 -0.69
N GLY A 470 -2.95 -20.58 -0.95
CA GLY A 470 -2.42 -19.93 -2.16
C GLY A 470 -2.95 -20.55 -3.46
N ARG A 471 -2.99 -21.88 -3.54
CA ARG A 471 -3.51 -22.60 -4.72
C ARG A 471 -5.01 -22.43 -4.86
N LYS A 472 -5.75 -22.37 -3.74
CA LYS A 472 -7.18 -22.06 -3.74
C LYS A 472 -7.43 -20.65 -4.27
N MET A 473 -6.66 -19.65 -3.82
CA MET A 473 -6.77 -18.27 -4.26
C MET A 473 -6.55 -18.11 -5.78
N GLU A 474 -5.53 -18.76 -6.33
CA GLU A 474 -5.24 -18.72 -7.77
C GLU A 474 -6.42 -19.24 -8.61
N VAL A 475 -6.99 -20.40 -8.26
CA VAL A 475 -8.12 -20.98 -9.01
C VAL A 475 -9.38 -20.11 -8.86
N VAL A 476 -9.63 -19.54 -7.68
CA VAL A 476 -10.72 -18.57 -7.47
C VAL A 476 -10.50 -17.31 -8.31
N CYS A 477 -9.27 -16.80 -8.40
CA CYS A 477 -8.93 -15.65 -9.22
C CYS A 477 -9.21 -15.92 -10.71
N MET A 478 -8.82 -17.09 -11.23
CA MET A 478 -9.17 -17.49 -12.60
C MET A 478 -10.69 -17.51 -12.84
N MET A 479 -11.45 -18.03 -11.87
CA MET A 479 -12.91 -18.09 -11.96
C MET A 479 -13.56 -16.71 -11.88
N MET A 480 -12.98 -15.79 -11.10
CA MET A 480 -13.36 -14.38 -11.08
C MET A 480 -13.15 -13.73 -12.45
N LEU A 481 -11.97 -13.88 -13.06
CA LEU A 481 -11.68 -13.34 -14.39
C LEU A 481 -12.61 -13.91 -15.46
N CYS A 482 -12.87 -15.22 -15.43
CA CYS A 482 -13.85 -15.83 -16.32
C CYS A 482 -15.22 -15.16 -16.16
N GLN A 483 -15.70 -15.00 -14.92
CA GLN A 483 -17.00 -14.36 -14.65
C GLN A 483 -17.02 -12.92 -15.19
N LEU A 484 -15.98 -12.13 -14.90
CA LEU A 484 -15.87 -10.75 -15.41
C LEU A 484 -15.99 -10.65 -16.93
N TRP A 485 -15.51 -11.65 -17.68
CA TRP A 485 -15.54 -11.64 -19.15
C TRP A 485 -16.81 -12.22 -19.77
N ILE A 486 -17.45 -13.19 -19.11
CA ILE A 486 -18.63 -13.90 -19.66
C ILE A 486 -19.96 -13.31 -19.21
N ASP A 487 -20.01 -12.80 -17.97
CA ASP A 487 -21.16 -12.15 -17.37
C ASP A 487 -20.71 -11.42 -16.09
N ASN A 488 -20.54 -10.10 -16.16
CA ASN A 488 -20.05 -9.31 -15.02
C ASN A 488 -20.95 -9.40 -13.77
N LYS A 489 -22.20 -9.88 -13.91
CA LYS A 489 -23.11 -10.04 -12.78
C LYS A 489 -22.50 -10.93 -11.71
N GLN A 490 -22.51 -10.43 -10.47
CA GLN A 490 -22.09 -11.16 -9.27
C GLN A 490 -20.60 -11.55 -9.21
N ALA A 491 -19.73 -11.00 -10.07
CA ALA A 491 -18.28 -11.26 -10.01
C ALA A 491 -17.66 -10.92 -8.64
N ASN A 492 -18.25 -9.97 -7.91
CA ASN A 492 -17.83 -9.56 -6.57
C ASN A 492 -17.90 -10.68 -5.52
N LYS A 493 -18.73 -11.72 -5.71
CA LYS A 493 -18.78 -12.87 -4.80
C LYS A 493 -17.44 -13.60 -4.70
N HIS A 494 -16.69 -13.68 -5.79
CA HIS A 494 -15.36 -14.32 -5.80
C HIS A 494 -14.34 -13.52 -4.98
N ARG A 495 -14.46 -12.18 -4.95
CA ARG A 495 -13.55 -11.31 -4.18
C ARG A 495 -13.68 -11.56 -2.67
N GLY A 496 -14.90 -11.77 -2.18
CA GLY A 496 -15.14 -12.17 -0.78
C GLY A 496 -14.50 -13.52 -0.43
N VAL A 497 -14.55 -14.49 -1.34
CA VAL A 497 -13.86 -15.79 -1.17
C VAL A 497 -12.34 -15.60 -1.13
N LEU A 498 -11.77 -14.76 -2.00
CA LEU A 498 -10.34 -14.43 -1.96
C LEU A 498 -9.93 -13.79 -0.64
N ALA A 499 -10.72 -12.83 -0.14
CA ALA A 499 -10.46 -12.20 1.16
C ALA A 499 -10.45 -13.21 2.32
N TYR A 500 -11.40 -14.16 2.30
CA TYR A 500 -11.47 -15.24 3.29
C TYR A 500 -10.25 -16.15 3.23
N LEU A 501 -9.86 -16.61 2.04
CA LEU A 501 -8.70 -17.50 1.86
C LEU A 501 -7.39 -16.79 2.24
N LEU A 502 -7.28 -15.49 1.97
CA LEU A 502 -6.14 -14.68 2.38
C LEU A 502 -6.04 -14.61 3.91
N LYS A 503 -7.17 -14.33 4.58
CA LYS A 503 -7.27 -14.36 6.05
C LYS A 503 -6.93 -15.73 6.63
N GLU A 504 -7.42 -16.81 6.03
CA GLU A 504 -7.16 -18.19 6.45
C GLU A 504 -5.66 -18.51 6.38
N ALA A 505 -5.00 -18.18 5.27
CA ALA A 505 -3.56 -18.41 5.08
C ALA A 505 -2.73 -17.76 6.20
N VAL A 506 -3.03 -16.50 6.52
CA VAL A 506 -2.34 -15.72 7.57
C VAL A 506 -2.60 -16.31 8.94
N SER A 507 -3.86 -16.65 9.23
CA SER A 507 -4.26 -17.22 10.51
C SER A 507 -3.58 -18.58 10.77
N GLN A 508 -3.19 -19.29 9.71
CA GLN A 508 -2.41 -20.54 9.78
C GLN A 508 -0.89 -20.30 9.83
N GLY A 509 -0.42 -19.05 9.91
CA GLY A 509 1.00 -18.69 9.92
C GLY A 509 1.71 -18.95 8.59
N GLN A 510 0.98 -19.14 7.50
CA GLN A 510 1.57 -19.38 6.19
C GLN A 510 2.12 -18.08 5.62
N LYS A 511 3.41 -18.06 5.27
CA LYS A 511 3.97 -16.98 4.47
C LYS A 511 3.41 -17.09 3.06
N ILE A 512 2.81 -16.01 2.58
CA ILE A 512 2.28 -15.93 1.23
C ILE A 512 3.45 -15.56 0.30
N ALA A 513 4.24 -16.55 -0.06
CA ALA A 513 5.37 -16.39 -0.96
C ALA A 513 4.89 -16.31 -2.41
N THR A 514 4.39 -15.14 -2.81
CA THR A 514 4.04 -14.83 -4.20
C THR A 514 4.43 -13.40 -4.55
N GLU A 515 4.86 -13.21 -5.79
CA GLU A 515 5.09 -11.90 -6.37
C GLU A 515 3.77 -11.22 -6.80
N ASP A 516 2.64 -11.94 -6.72
CA ASP A 516 1.29 -11.44 -7.03
C ASP A 516 0.49 -11.02 -5.78
N LEU A 517 1.13 -10.93 -4.61
CA LEU A 517 0.47 -10.66 -3.32
C LEU A 517 -0.41 -9.41 -3.36
N ARG A 518 0.11 -8.35 -3.95
CA ARG A 518 -0.61 -7.08 -4.07
C ARG A 518 -1.94 -7.22 -4.80
N ALA A 519 -1.96 -8.00 -5.89
CA ALA A 519 -3.19 -8.21 -6.65
C ALA A 519 -4.27 -8.84 -5.75
N TRP A 520 -3.90 -9.82 -4.91
CA TRP A 520 -4.81 -10.46 -3.97
C TRP A 520 -5.28 -9.53 -2.86
N CYS A 521 -4.37 -8.72 -2.30
CA CYS A 521 -4.73 -7.70 -1.30
C CYS A 521 -5.70 -6.66 -1.87
N LEU A 522 -5.50 -6.20 -3.11
CA LEU A 522 -6.44 -5.29 -3.77
C LEU A 522 -7.82 -5.93 -3.98
N GLN A 523 -7.91 -7.24 -4.23
CA GLN A 523 -9.21 -7.93 -4.26
C GLN A 523 -9.89 -7.95 -2.90
N ALA A 524 -9.14 -8.14 -1.81
CA ALA A 524 -9.68 -8.13 -0.46
C ALA A 524 -10.14 -6.73 -0.03
N ILE A 525 -9.37 -5.69 -0.35
CA ILE A 525 -9.74 -4.28 -0.17
C ILE A 525 -11.05 -3.99 -0.92
N TYR A 526 -11.12 -4.37 -2.19
CA TYR A 526 -12.31 -4.14 -3.00
C TYR A 526 -13.52 -4.90 -2.43
N ALA A 527 -13.34 -6.14 -1.96
CA ALA A 527 -14.40 -6.87 -1.27
C ALA A 527 -14.89 -6.13 0.00
N ALA A 528 -13.98 -5.56 0.79
CA ALA A 528 -14.32 -4.78 1.98
C ALA A 528 -15.04 -3.45 1.65
N LEU A 529 -14.87 -2.91 0.45
CA LEU A 529 -15.60 -1.72 -0.03
C LEU A 529 -17.02 -2.05 -0.52
N VAL A 530 -17.27 -3.29 -0.95
CA VAL A 530 -18.50 -3.77 -1.63
C VAL A 530 -19.40 -4.68 -0.77
N ASP A 531 -18.84 -5.32 0.25
CA ASP A 531 -19.58 -6.25 1.12
C ASP A 531 -19.40 -5.84 2.59
N PRO A 532 -20.48 -5.49 3.33
CA PRO A 532 -20.34 -5.03 4.71
C PRO A 532 -19.85 -6.16 5.63
N LYS A 533 -19.99 -7.43 5.20
CA LYS A 533 -19.59 -8.60 5.98
C LYS A 533 -18.09 -8.88 5.90
N VAL A 534 -17.38 -8.25 4.97
CA VAL A 534 -15.94 -8.46 4.76
C VAL A 534 -15.17 -7.34 5.45
N GLU A 535 -14.57 -7.57 6.61
CA GLU A 535 -13.76 -6.56 7.30
C GLU A 535 -12.26 -6.86 7.23
N LEU A 536 -11.46 -5.82 6.97
CA LEU A 536 -10.01 -5.91 7.07
C LEU A 536 -9.61 -5.86 8.55
N GLY A 537 -9.06 -6.97 9.05
CA GLY A 537 -8.60 -7.10 10.43
C GLY A 537 -7.08 -7.09 10.53
N SER A 538 -6.54 -7.44 11.72
CA SER A 538 -5.08 -7.53 11.95
C SER A 538 -4.36 -8.39 10.91
N TRP A 539 -5.01 -9.47 10.47
CA TRP A 539 -4.53 -10.38 9.42
C TRP A 539 -4.14 -9.65 8.12
N PHE A 540 -4.86 -8.59 7.74
CA PHE A 540 -4.60 -7.90 6.48
C PHE A 540 -3.30 -7.09 6.57
N TRP A 541 -3.06 -6.43 7.70
CA TRP A 541 -1.85 -5.64 7.91
C TRP A 541 -0.60 -6.51 7.94
N GLU A 542 -0.68 -7.71 8.51
CA GLU A 542 0.40 -8.70 8.48
C GLU A 542 0.80 -9.11 7.06
N VAL A 543 -0.16 -9.13 6.12
CA VAL A 543 0.09 -9.44 4.70
C VAL A 543 0.51 -8.21 3.93
N ALA A 544 -0.13 -7.06 4.15
CA ALA A 544 0.21 -5.82 3.46
C ALA A 544 1.68 -5.41 3.70
N LEU A 545 2.23 -5.72 4.88
CA LEU A 545 3.65 -5.53 5.20
C LEU A 545 4.61 -6.42 4.39
N GLN A 546 4.11 -7.45 3.71
CA GLN A 546 4.90 -8.31 2.83
C GLN A 546 4.93 -7.77 1.38
N ASP A 547 4.20 -6.69 1.06
CA ASP A 547 4.20 -6.07 -0.28
C ASP A 547 5.54 -5.40 -0.58
N THR A 548 6.34 -6.02 -1.44
CA THR A 548 7.57 -5.43 -1.96
C THR A 548 7.24 -4.51 -3.13
N VAL A 549 6.70 -3.32 -2.84
CA VAL A 549 6.30 -2.31 -3.85
C VAL A 549 7.41 -2.05 -4.90
N MET A 550 8.67 -2.13 -4.50
CA MET A 550 9.87 -1.90 -5.32
C MET A 550 10.27 -3.05 -6.27
N ALA A 551 9.65 -4.23 -6.17
CA ALA A 551 9.94 -5.37 -7.05
C ALA A 551 9.14 -5.33 -8.37
N ARG A 552 8.39 -4.25 -8.62
CA ARG A 552 7.59 -4.13 -9.83
C ARG A 552 8.46 -3.88 -11.07
N PRO A 553 8.04 -4.40 -12.24
CA PRO A 553 8.67 -4.03 -13.51
C PRO A 553 8.66 -2.52 -13.76
N TYR A 554 7.60 -1.82 -13.31
CA TYR A 554 7.43 -0.37 -13.46
C TYR A 554 6.90 0.28 -12.16
N HIS A 555 7.79 0.53 -11.20
CA HIS A 555 7.47 1.25 -9.96
C HIS A 555 7.26 2.75 -10.22
N TYR A 556 6.25 3.37 -9.59
CA TYR A 556 6.05 4.82 -9.67
C TYR A 556 7.22 5.51 -8.96
N GLY A 557 8.15 6.10 -9.72
CA GLY A 557 9.39 6.68 -9.18
C GLY A 557 9.21 7.76 -8.09
N ALA A 558 7.99 8.29 -7.93
CA ALA A 558 7.65 9.35 -6.98
C ALA A 558 7.26 8.87 -5.56
N ASN A 559 7.19 7.55 -5.28
CA ASN A 559 6.80 7.00 -3.97
C ASN A 559 5.49 7.61 -3.41
N LEU A 560 4.38 7.39 -4.12
CA LEU A 560 3.06 7.92 -3.78
C LEU A 560 2.39 7.12 -2.65
N TYR A 561 1.99 7.80 -1.58
CA TYR A 561 1.35 7.20 -0.41
C TYR A 561 0.00 6.58 -0.74
N SER A 562 -0.81 7.24 -1.59
CA SER A 562 -2.12 6.74 -2.00
C SER A 562 -2.07 5.48 -2.89
N HIS A 563 -0.87 5.03 -3.28
CA HIS A 563 -0.65 3.78 -4.03
C HIS A 563 -0.07 2.64 -3.17
N GLU A 564 0.24 2.86 -1.90
CA GLU A 564 0.64 1.80 -0.97
C GLU A 564 -0.58 0.95 -0.52
N LEU A 565 -0.41 -0.35 -0.27
CA LEU A 565 -1.53 -1.20 0.15
C LEU A 565 -2.14 -0.80 1.49
N GLY A 566 -1.29 -0.40 2.44
CA GLY A 566 -1.72 0.01 3.78
C GLY A 566 -2.73 1.16 3.72
N PRO A 567 -2.37 2.30 3.12
CA PRO A 567 -3.25 3.45 2.94
C PRO A 567 -4.55 3.14 2.20
N ILE A 568 -4.50 2.43 1.07
CA ILE A 568 -5.70 2.06 0.31
C ILE A 568 -6.65 1.21 1.19
N ALA A 569 -6.10 0.33 2.03
CA ALA A 569 -6.90 -0.46 2.96
C ALA A 569 -7.42 0.37 4.14
N GLU A 570 -6.64 1.29 4.70
CA GLU A 570 -7.07 2.20 5.78
C GLU A 570 -8.27 3.04 5.33
N LEU A 571 -8.28 3.47 4.06
CA LEU A 571 -9.41 4.17 3.47
C LEU A 571 -10.72 3.36 3.62
N THR A 572 -10.70 2.04 3.44
CA THR A 572 -11.89 1.20 3.62
C THR A 572 -12.42 1.23 5.06
N VAL A 573 -11.53 1.38 6.04
CA VAL A 573 -11.90 1.50 7.47
C VAL A 573 -12.48 2.88 7.73
N PHE A 574 -11.87 3.93 7.18
CA PHE A 574 -12.33 5.30 7.38
C PHE A 574 -13.71 5.54 6.74
N LEU A 575 -13.93 5.00 5.55
CA LEU A 575 -15.20 5.09 4.83
C LEU A 575 -16.35 4.34 5.53
N ARG A 576 -16.03 3.40 6.44
CA ARG A 576 -17.04 2.66 7.21
C ARG A 576 -17.69 3.47 8.31
N ASP A 577 -16.90 4.32 8.92
CA ASP A 577 -17.31 5.18 10.03
C ASP A 577 -16.74 6.59 9.83
N PRO A 578 -17.20 7.31 8.80
CA PRO A 578 -16.63 8.60 8.42
C PRO A 578 -16.81 9.67 9.50
N GLU A 579 -17.80 9.54 10.37
CA GLU A 579 -17.97 10.44 11.51
C GLU A 579 -16.82 10.28 12.51
N LYS A 580 -16.46 9.05 12.86
CA LYS A 580 -15.31 8.75 13.73
C LYS A 580 -13.96 9.09 13.08
N TYR A 581 -13.84 8.89 11.78
CA TYR A 581 -12.58 9.03 11.03
C TYR A 581 -12.52 10.31 10.17
N LEU A 582 -13.33 11.32 10.49
CA LEU A 582 -13.48 12.54 9.69
C LEU A 582 -12.16 13.27 9.44
N TYR A 583 -11.32 13.34 10.46
CA TYR A 583 -10.00 13.97 10.37
C TYR A 583 -9.06 13.17 9.44
N GLN A 584 -9.04 11.84 9.58
CA GLN A 584 -8.24 10.94 8.76
C GLN A 584 -8.66 10.99 7.29
N LEU A 585 -9.97 11.01 7.01
CA LEU A 585 -10.50 11.20 5.66
C LEU A 585 -10.06 12.55 5.07
N LYS A 586 -10.11 13.63 5.85
CA LYS A 586 -9.62 14.94 5.40
C LYS A 586 -8.12 14.92 5.07
N CYS A 587 -7.31 14.33 5.94
CA CYS A 587 -5.87 14.19 5.70
C CYS A 587 -5.58 13.36 4.46
N TYR A 588 -6.30 12.24 4.29
CA TYR A 588 -6.16 11.38 3.12
C TYR A 588 -6.54 12.13 1.84
N TYR A 589 -7.65 12.89 1.88
CA TYR A 589 -8.08 13.71 0.75
C TYR A 589 -7.02 14.73 0.35
N ASN A 590 -6.46 15.46 1.31
CA ASN A 590 -5.40 16.43 1.05
C ASN A 590 -4.15 15.80 0.41
N ILE A 591 -3.80 14.56 0.81
CA ILE A 591 -2.70 13.82 0.19
C ILE A 591 -3.04 13.49 -1.26
N ILE A 592 -4.25 12.98 -1.52
CA ILE A 592 -4.69 12.71 -2.90
C ILE A 592 -4.65 13.99 -3.74
N THR A 593 -5.13 15.12 -3.23
CA THR A 593 -5.11 16.40 -3.97
C THR A 593 -3.69 16.79 -4.39
N GLN A 594 -2.68 16.48 -3.57
CA GLN A 594 -1.27 16.76 -3.88
C GLN A 594 -0.65 15.70 -4.81
N GLU A 595 -1.00 14.43 -4.65
CA GLU A 595 -0.44 13.32 -5.44
C GLU A 595 -1.12 13.17 -6.81
N ARG A 596 -2.37 13.63 -6.99
CA ARG A 596 -3.13 13.60 -8.25
C ARG A 596 -2.39 14.29 -9.40
N PRO A 597 -1.92 15.55 -9.28
CA PRO A 597 -1.15 16.18 -10.35
C PRO A 597 0.18 15.47 -10.64
N VAL A 598 0.84 14.90 -9.63
CA VAL A 598 2.07 14.10 -9.83
C VAL A 598 1.78 12.85 -10.64
N MET A 599 0.71 12.13 -10.31
CA MET A 599 0.32 10.91 -11.03
C MET A 599 -0.14 11.20 -12.46
N ARG A 600 -0.84 12.32 -12.68
CA ARG A 600 -1.19 12.83 -14.02
C ARG A 600 0.07 13.08 -14.85
N GLU A 601 1.04 13.82 -14.31
CA GLU A 601 2.29 14.12 -15.01
C GLU A 601 3.05 12.84 -15.36
N LEU A 602 3.16 11.91 -14.41
CA LEU A 602 3.78 10.61 -14.61
C LEU A 602 3.11 9.81 -15.74
N TYR A 603 1.77 9.83 -15.81
CA TYR A 603 1.02 9.19 -16.89
C TYR A 603 1.24 9.89 -18.24
N GLU A 604 1.17 11.22 -18.29
CA GLU A 604 1.43 12.00 -19.50
C GLU A 604 2.85 11.75 -20.04
N GLN A 605 3.85 11.67 -19.16
CA GLN A 605 5.23 11.32 -19.52
C GLN A 605 5.33 9.89 -20.08
N ALA A 606 4.61 8.92 -19.50
CA ALA A 606 4.57 7.54 -20.00
C ALA A 606 3.84 7.41 -21.34
N MET A 607 2.89 8.32 -21.63
CA MET A 607 2.13 8.35 -22.87
C MET A 607 2.98 8.77 -24.08
N VAL A 608 3.92 9.71 -23.91
CA VAL A 608 4.79 10.22 -24.99
C VAL A 608 5.51 9.11 -25.76
N PRO A 609 6.26 8.17 -25.12
CA PRO A 609 6.90 7.08 -25.84
C PRO A 609 5.89 6.04 -26.36
N ALA A 610 4.76 5.82 -25.67
CA ALA A 610 3.75 4.84 -26.07
C ALA A 610 2.98 5.23 -27.34
N LEU A 611 2.85 6.54 -27.63
CA LEU A 611 2.17 7.05 -28.83
C LEU A 611 3.05 7.06 -30.09
N ARG A 612 4.34 6.72 -29.98
CA ARG A 612 5.23 6.70 -31.15
C ARG A 612 4.83 5.58 -32.12
N PRO A 613 4.93 5.78 -33.45
CA PRO A 613 4.60 4.73 -34.43
C PRO A 613 5.43 3.46 -34.27
N ASP A 614 6.64 3.58 -33.72
CA ASP A 614 7.61 2.52 -33.46
C ASP A 614 7.70 2.14 -31.96
N ALA A 615 6.69 2.52 -31.16
CA ALA A 615 6.66 2.23 -29.73
C ALA A 615 6.78 0.73 -29.44
N ASP A 616 7.73 0.37 -28.58
CA ASP A 616 7.93 -0.99 -28.11
C ASP A 616 6.81 -1.40 -27.13
N ARG A 617 6.67 -2.72 -26.94
CA ARG A 617 5.64 -3.32 -26.09
C ARG A 617 5.73 -2.84 -24.64
N ASP A 618 6.94 -2.67 -24.11
CA ASP A 618 7.14 -2.30 -22.70
C ASP A 618 6.76 -0.84 -22.46
N SER A 619 7.04 0.06 -23.41
CA SER A 619 6.57 1.45 -23.36
C SER A 619 5.05 1.55 -23.31
N LYS A 620 4.34 0.76 -24.13
CA LYS A 620 2.87 0.72 -24.11
C LYS A 620 2.31 0.11 -22.83
N ARG A 621 2.91 -0.99 -22.35
CA ARG A 621 2.49 -1.63 -21.09
C ARG A 621 2.66 -0.67 -19.90
N ARG A 622 3.79 0.03 -19.84
CA ARG A 622 4.04 1.07 -18.83
C ARG A 622 2.97 2.16 -18.87
N CYS A 623 2.60 2.64 -20.05
CA CYS A 623 1.53 3.63 -20.19
C CYS A 623 0.19 3.12 -19.61
N ILE A 624 -0.19 1.87 -19.90
CA ILE A 624 -1.39 1.25 -19.34
C ILE A 624 -1.33 1.15 -17.81
N GLU A 625 -0.20 0.76 -17.24
CA GLU A 625 -0.04 0.66 -15.77
C GLU A 625 -0.10 2.02 -15.07
N TYR A 626 0.44 3.07 -15.70
CA TYR A 626 0.36 4.43 -15.20
C TYR A 626 -1.07 4.99 -15.35
N ALA A 627 -1.77 4.69 -16.44
CA ALA A 627 -3.18 5.02 -16.58
C ALA A 627 -4.05 4.34 -15.51
N ALA A 628 -3.79 3.06 -15.20
CA ALA A 628 -4.47 2.35 -14.11
C ALA A 628 -4.16 2.98 -12.73
N GLY A 629 -2.91 3.38 -12.49
CA GLY A 629 -2.51 4.09 -11.28
C GLY A 629 -3.20 5.44 -11.13
N TYR A 630 -3.33 6.19 -12.22
CA TYR A 630 -4.02 7.47 -12.25
C TYR A 630 -5.54 7.31 -12.05
N ALA A 631 -6.15 6.31 -12.69
CA ALA A 631 -7.54 5.95 -12.43
C ALA A 631 -7.76 5.58 -10.94
N GLY A 632 -6.82 4.86 -10.33
CA GLY A 632 -6.89 4.47 -8.92
C GLY A 632 -6.91 5.65 -7.94
N ILE A 633 -6.15 6.72 -8.20
CA ILE A 633 -6.16 7.90 -7.33
C ILE A 633 -7.44 8.73 -7.51
N LEU A 634 -7.96 8.82 -8.75
CA LEU A 634 -9.25 9.47 -9.04
C LEU A 634 -10.43 8.72 -8.38
N VAL A 635 -10.41 7.39 -8.43
CA VAL A 635 -11.36 6.51 -7.71
C VAL A 635 -11.38 6.82 -6.22
N GLN A 636 -10.21 6.94 -5.59
CA GLN A 636 -10.11 7.26 -4.17
C GLN A 636 -10.65 8.67 -3.86
N ALA A 637 -10.38 9.66 -4.71
CA ALA A 637 -10.92 11.00 -4.57
C ALA A 637 -12.46 11.01 -4.66
N ALA A 638 -13.02 10.30 -5.65
CA ALA A 638 -14.46 10.14 -5.86
C ALA A 638 -15.17 9.37 -4.74
N LEU A 639 -14.45 8.54 -3.96
CA LEU A 639 -14.96 7.87 -2.76
C LEU A 639 -15.04 8.82 -1.54
N ILE A 640 -13.97 9.58 -1.30
CA ILE A 640 -13.82 10.39 -0.09
C ILE A 640 -14.65 11.67 -0.18
N GLY A 641 -14.68 12.31 -1.34
CA GLY A 641 -15.34 13.59 -1.54
C GLY A 641 -16.81 13.63 -1.09
N PRO A 642 -17.69 12.78 -1.65
CA PRO A 642 -19.10 12.70 -1.24
C PRO A 642 -19.28 12.26 0.22
N THR A 643 -18.29 11.54 0.76
CA THR A 643 -18.30 11.11 2.16
C THR A 643 -17.98 12.27 3.11
N LEU A 644 -17.10 13.20 2.72
CA LEU A 644 -16.74 14.39 3.50
C LEU A 644 -17.75 15.53 3.36
N ALA A 645 -18.38 15.67 2.20
CA ALA A 645 -19.24 16.81 1.88
C ALA A 645 -20.37 17.04 2.92
N PRO A 646 -21.08 16.01 3.43
CA PRO A 646 -22.14 16.18 4.42
C PRO A 646 -21.67 16.70 5.78
N PHE A 647 -20.35 16.72 6.04
CA PHE A 647 -19.72 17.22 7.27
C PHE A 647 -19.19 18.67 7.13
N GLY A 648 -19.30 19.29 5.96
CA GLY A 648 -18.96 20.71 5.75
C GLY A 648 -17.47 21.03 5.92
N VAL A 649 -16.61 20.01 5.88
CA VAL A 649 -15.17 20.12 6.17
C VAL A 649 -14.35 20.57 4.95
N HIS A 650 -14.93 20.53 3.75
CA HIS A 650 -14.28 20.86 2.48
C HIS A 650 -15.19 21.75 1.59
N PRO A 651 -15.16 23.09 1.78
CA PRO A 651 -16.08 24.01 1.10
C PRO A 651 -15.88 24.12 -0.42
N GLU A 652 -14.69 23.77 -0.93
CA GLU A 652 -14.36 23.79 -2.37
C GLU A 652 -14.63 22.45 -3.07
N TYR A 653 -15.31 21.51 -2.39
CA TYR A 653 -15.49 20.15 -2.89
C TYR A 653 -16.17 20.07 -4.26
N THR A 654 -17.19 20.90 -4.52
CA THR A 654 -17.90 20.89 -5.82
C THR A 654 -16.95 21.19 -6.98
N GLN A 655 -16.09 22.20 -6.84
CA GLN A 655 -15.13 22.57 -7.88
C GLN A 655 -14.11 21.45 -8.11
N ASP A 656 -13.55 20.89 -7.04
CA ASP A 656 -12.59 19.79 -7.15
C ASP A 656 -13.23 18.52 -7.73
N SER A 657 -14.51 18.26 -7.44
CA SER A 657 -15.26 17.15 -8.05
C SER A 657 -15.47 17.32 -9.56
N HIS A 658 -15.62 18.56 -10.05
CA HIS A 658 -15.68 18.85 -11.49
C HIS A 658 -14.33 18.63 -12.15
N GLU A 659 -13.24 19.01 -11.50
CA GLU A 659 -11.88 18.74 -11.99
C GLU A 659 -11.58 17.24 -12.07
N ILE A 660 -11.97 16.48 -11.03
CA ILE A 660 -11.88 15.00 -11.04
C ILE A 660 -12.71 14.42 -12.18
N CYS A 661 -13.91 14.96 -12.44
CA CYS A 661 -14.75 14.55 -13.55
C CYS A 661 -14.08 14.80 -14.90
N ASP A 662 -13.52 15.99 -15.11
CA ASP A 662 -12.83 16.35 -16.36
C ASP A 662 -11.59 15.48 -16.59
N GLU A 663 -10.80 15.24 -15.53
CA GLU A 663 -9.64 14.34 -15.55
C GLU A 663 -10.06 12.90 -15.88
N ALA A 664 -11.17 12.40 -15.30
CA ALA A 664 -11.66 11.05 -15.52
C ALA A 664 -12.20 10.83 -16.95
N ILE A 665 -12.94 11.80 -17.50
CA ILE A 665 -13.40 11.77 -18.89
C ILE A 665 -12.20 11.76 -19.84
N SER A 666 -11.23 12.66 -19.64
CA SER A 666 -10.05 12.73 -20.49
C SER A 666 -9.24 11.43 -20.46
N LEU A 667 -9.03 10.86 -19.26
CA LEU A 667 -8.35 9.57 -19.11
C LEU A 667 -9.10 8.44 -19.82
N ALA A 668 -10.43 8.38 -19.67
CA ALA A 668 -11.26 7.39 -20.32
C ALA A 668 -11.21 7.49 -21.85
N GLU A 669 -11.23 8.69 -22.42
CA GLU A 669 -11.09 8.90 -23.86
C GLU A 669 -9.74 8.42 -24.39
N GLN A 670 -8.65 8.76 -23.70
CA GLN A 670 -7.30 8.36 -24.09
C GLN A 670 -7.10 6.84 -23.98
N CYS A 671 -7.72 6.19 -22.99
CA CYS A 671 -7.60 4.76 -22.75
C CYS A 671 -8.49 3.89 -23.68
N GLN A 672 -9.29 4.48 -24.57
CA GLN A 672 -10.15 3.70 -25.48
C GLN A 672 -9.34 2.76 -26.39
N THR A 673 -8.11 3.13 -26.73
CA THR A 673 -7.19 2.32 -27.55
C THR A 673 -6.76 1.03 -26.85
N TYR A 674 -6.82 0.99 -25.51
CA TYR A 674 -6.42 -0.15 -24.68
C TYR A 674 -7.56 -1.13 -24.39
N ARG A 675 -8.77 -0.87 -24.92
CA ARG A 675 -9.94 -1.74 -24.75
C ARG A 675 -9.78 -3.08 -25.49
N PRO A 676 -10.30 -4.20 -24.93
CA PRO A 676 -11.14 -4.27 -23.74
C PRO A 676 -10.36 -4.47 -22.42
N CYS A 677 -9.30 -5.28 -22.39
CA CYS A 677 -8.70 -5.70 -21.12
C CYS A 677 -7.73 -4.66 -20.54
N GLY A 678 -6.92 -4.01 -21.38
CA GLY A 678 -5.97 -2.98 -20.95
C GLY A 678 -6.60 -1.72 -20.37
N ALA A 679 -7.91 -1.51 -20.57
CA ALA A 679 -8.68 -0.42 -19.98
C ALA A 679 -9.84 -0.91 -19.08
N SER A 680 -9.77 -2.14 -18.57
CA SER A 680 -10.83 -2.76 -17.77
C SER A 680 -11.11 -2.08 -16.42
N TYR A 681 -10.22 -1.20 -15.95
CA TYR A 681 -10.41 -0.37 -14.74
C TYR A 681 -11.24 0.90 -14.98
N VAL A 682 -11.36 1.36 -16.23
CA VAL A 682 -12.05 2.63 -16.57
C VAL A 682 -13.54 2.63 -16.20
N PRO A 683 -14.31 1.54 -16.40
CA PRO A 683 -15.70 1.51 -15.95
C PRO A 683 -15.86 1.80 -14.45
N GLU A 684 -14.95 1.29 -13.62
CA GLU A 684 -15.02 1.50 -12.17
C GLU A 684 -14.78 2.97 -11.81
N LEU A 685 -13.78 3.59 -12.45
CA LEU A 685 -13.53 5.03 -12.35
C LEU A 685 -14.78 5.84 -12.70
N LEU A 686 -15.35 5.60 -13.88
CA LEU A 686 -16.48 6.36 -14.39
C LEU A 686 -17.73 6.17 -13.53
N LYS A 687 -18.01 4.95 -13.05
CA LYS A 687 -19.14 4.68 -12.15
C LYS A 687 -19.03 5.48 -10.85
N LEU A 688 -17.85 5.49 -10.24
CA LEU A 688 -17.60 6.19 -8.99
C LEU A 688 -17.65 7.71 -9.14
N VAL A 689 -17.02 8.24 -10.19
CA VAL A 689 -17.06 9.67 -10.50
C VAL A 689 -18.49 10.13 -10.75
N TRP A 690 -19.24 9.41 -11.61
CA TRP A 690 -20.66 9.69 -11.85
C TRP A 690 -21.47 9.69 -10.55
N ALA A 691 -21.26 8.69 -9.69
CA ALA A 691 -21.98 8.59 -8.44
C ALA A 691 -21.60 9.67 -7.40
N SER A 692 -20.40 10.25 -7.53
CA SER A 692 -19.89 11.28 -6.62
C SER A 692 -20.42 12.69 -6.89
N LEU A 693 -20.91 12.96 -8.11
CA LEU A 693 -21.31 14.30 -8.56
C LEU A 693 -22.72 14.65 -8.08
N GLY A 694 -22.81 15.56 -7.10
CA GLY A 694 -24.10 15.99 -6.54
C GLY A 694 -24.98 16.81 -7.49
N ASP A 695 -24.39 17.48 -8.47
CA ASP A 695 -25.02 18.50 -9.34
C ASP A 695 -25.14 18.10 -10.81
N GLU A 696 -24.98 16.81 -11.10
CA GLU A 696 -25.13 16.23 -12.45
C GLU A 696 -24.14 16.75 -13.51
N TYR A 697 -23.04 17.38 -13.09
CA TYR A 697 -22.01 17.91 -14.00
C TYR A 697 -21.51 16.83 -14.97
N ARG A 698 -21.66 17.07 -16.28
CA ARG A 698 -21.24 16.18 -17.40
C ARG A 698 -21.72 14.71 -17.30
N HIS A 699 -22.80 14.43 -16.57
CA HIS A 699 -23.36 13.09 -16.45
C HIS A 699 -23.61 12.40 -17.80
N GLU A 700 -24.19 13.13 -18.77
CA GLU A 700 -24.51 12.59 -20.10
C GLU A 700 -23.28 12.01 -20.80
N GLU A 701 -22.12 12.66 -20.62
CA GLU A 701 -20.88 12.26 -21.26
C GLU A 701 -20.26 11.04 -20.58
N ILE A 702 -20.28 10.99 -19.25
CA ILE A 702 -19.87 9.80 -18.50
C ILE A 702 -20.78 8.61 -18.86
N GLU A 703 -22.10 8.81 -18.95
CA GLU A 703 -23.03 7.74 -19.33
C GLU A 703 -22.73 7.19 -20.74
N LYS A 704 -22.40 8.06 -21.71
CA LYS A 704 -21.96 7.64 -23.06
C LYS A 704 -20.69 6.79 -22.99
N LEU A 705 -19.70 7.20 -22.20
CA LEU A 705 -18.47 6.43 -22.01
C LEU A 705 -18.75 5.09 -21.30
N LEU A 706 -19.61 5.07 -20.28
CA LEU A 706 -20.01 3.84 -19.59
C LEU A 706 -20.71 2.85 -20.53
N VAL A 707 -21.59 3.33 -21.42
CA VAL A 707 -22.21 2.50 -22.45
C VAL A 707 -21.16 1.96 -23.42
N LEU A 708 -20.26 2.84 -23.90
CA LEU A 708 -19.20 2.47 -24.84
C LEU A 708 -18.28 1.38 -24.27
N TYR A 709 -17.82 1.53 -23.02
CA TYR A 709 -17.02 0.51 -22.33
C TYR A 709 -17.84 -0.74 -21.97
N GLY A 710 -19.15 -0.61 -21.80
CA GLY A 710 -20.07 -1.73 -21.62
C GLY A 710 -20.15 -2.68 -22.82
N GLU A 711 -19.89 -2.19 -24.04
CA GLU A 711 -19.89 -3.02 -25.26
C GLU A 711 -18.84 -4.15 -25.23
N ASP A 712 -17.79 -4.00 -24.42
CA ASP A 712 -16.70 -4.96 -24.33
C ASP A 712 -17.02 -6.17 -23.44
N VAL A 713 -18.02 -6.03 -22.55
CA VAL A 713 -18.31 -7.00 -21.49
C VAL A 713 -19.78 -7.40 -21.52
N GLN A 714 -20.03 -8.71 -21.63
CA GLN A 714 -21.40 -9.22 -21.62
C GLN A 714 -22.07 -9.02 -20.27
N GLY A 715 -23.33 -8.60 -20.31
CA GLY A 715 -24.15 -8.41 -19.11
C GLY A 715 -23.82 -7.17 -18.30
N ALA A 716 -22.86 -6.35 -18.74
CA ALA A 716 -22.53 -5.08 -18.10
C ALA A 716 -23.69 -4.08 -18.21
N ASN A 717 -24.04 -3.44 -17.10
CA ASN A 717 -24.96 -2.30 -17.07
C ASN A 717 -24.37 -1.23 -16.16
N TYR A 718 -23.23 -0.67 -16.58
CA TYR A 718 -22.44 0.21 -15.73
C TYR A 718 -23.17 1.50 -15.36
N VAL A 719 -24.05 2.01 -16.23
CA VAL A 719 -24.90 3.17 -15.91
C VAL A 719 -25.84 2.86 -14.74
N GLN A 720 -26.50 1.68 -14.75
CA GLN A 720 -27.34 1.28 -13.64
C GLN A 720 -26.52 1.03 -12.36
N GLU A 721 -25.34 0.42 -12.48
CA GLU A 721 -24.44 0.23 -11.33
C GLU A 721 -24.03 1.59 -10.70
N ALA A 722 -23.71 2.60 -11.51
CA ALA A 722 -23.41 3.95 -11.03
C ALA A 722 -24.59 4.59 -10.28
N ARG A 723 -25.82 4.41 -10.79
CA ARG A 723 -27.06 4.86 -10.14
C ARG A 723 -27.28 4.17 -8.80
N ASP A 724 -27.02 2.86 -8.74
CA ASP A 724 -27.16 2.08 -7.51
C ASP A 724 -26.15 2.54 -6.44
N ILE A 725 -24.91 2.86 -6.84
CA ILE A 725 -23.86 3.44 -5.98
C ILE A 725 -24.31 4.80 -5.43
N ARG A 726 -24.77 5.73 -6.29
CA ARG A 726 -25.28 7.04 -5.86
C ARG A 726 -26.41 6.91 -4.85
N SER A 727 -27.37 6.03 -5.14
CA SER A 727 -28.50 5.77 -4.25
C SER A 727 -28.05 5.26 -2.87
N ARG A 728 -26.90 4.57 -2.77
CA ARG A 728 -26.31 4.19 -1.49
C ARG A 728 -25.74 5.39 -0.75
N TYR A 729 -24.96 6.26 -1.41
CA TYR A 729 -24.46 7.49 -0.79
C TYR A 729 -25.57 8.32 -0.16
N GLU A 730 -26.67 8.52 -0.90
CA GLU A 730 -27.83 9.29 -0.44
C GLU A 730 -28.52 8.63 0.78
N ARG A 731 -28.50 7.29 0.88
CA ARG A 731 -29.08 6.54 2.01
C ARG A 731 -28.21 6.53 3.26
N LEU A 732 -26.93 6.88 3.19
CA LEU A 732 -26.03 6.85 4.35
C LEU A 732 -26.41 7.89 5.42
N GLY A 733 -27.11 8.98 5.04
CA GLY A 733 -27.71 9.91 6.00
C GLY A 733 -26.74 10.69 6.89
N TRP A 734 -25.47 10.83 6.45
CA TRP A 734 -24.46 11.65 7.12
C TRP A 734 -24.84 13.13 7.12
N SER A 735 -24.49 13.86 8.18
CA SER A 735 -24.78 15.29 8.30
C SER A 735 -23.83 16.00 9.27
N ASN A 736 -23.75 17.33 9.19
CA ASN A 736 -23.05 18.19 10.15
C ASN A 736 -23.50 18.06 11.62
N LYS A 737 -24.61 17.35 11.89
CA LYS A 737 -25.05 17.03 13.24
C LYS A 737 -24.26 15.80 13.73
N GLN A 738 -23.06 16.02 14.26
CA GLN A 738 -22.23 14.97 14.85
C GLN A 738 -23.01 14.28 15.99
N ARG A 739 -23.45 13.05 15.77
CA ARG A 739 -24.25 12.24 16.70
C ARG A 739 -23.39 11.69 17.85
N PHE A 740 -22.09 11.55 17.65
CA PHE A 740 -21.16 11.07 18.67
C PHE A 740 -20.91 12.06 19.83
N LEU A 741 -21.15 13.36 19.60
CA LEU A 741 -20.97 14.40 20.63
C LEU A 741 -22.22 14.63 21.49
N THR A 742 -23.37 14.12 21.06
CA THR A 742 -24.59 14.13 21.88
C THR A 742 -24.63 12.82 22.66
N GLY A 743 -24.19 12.84 23.92
CA GLY A 743 -24.37 11.71 24.82
C GLY A 743 -25.83 11.25 24.81
N SER A 744 -26.06 9.96 24.61
CA SER A 744 -27.40 9.38 24.71
C SER A 744 -27.89 9.49 26.15
N GLU A 745 -28.86 10.36 26.42
CA GLU A 745 -29.65 10.31 27.66
C GLU A 745 -30.70 9.18 27.63
N ASP A 746 -30.94 8.53 26.49
CA ASP A 746 -31.92 7.44 26.40
C ASP A 746 -31.25 6.12 26.07
N GLY A 747 -31.15 5.27 27.09
CA GLY A 747 -30.88 3.85 26.91
C GLY A 747 -32.12 3.17 26.33
N ASP A 748 -32.11 2.91 25.02
CA ASP A 748 -32.75 1.76 24.37
C ASP A 748 -32.69 1.94 22.84
N ALA A 749 -31.55 1.59 22.25
CA ALA A 749 -31.49 1.11 20.88
C ALA A 749 -30.22 0.30 20.70
N VAL A 750 -30.37 -0.99 20.39
CA VAL A 750 -29.30 -1.80 19.80
C VAL A 750 -28.85 -1.06 18.53
N GLN A 751 -27.70 -0.40 18.57
CA GLN A 751 -27.13 0.25 17.39
C GLN A 751 -26.78 -0.85 16.39
N GLU A 752 -27.63 -1.01 15.37
CA GLU A 752 -27.25 -1.71 14.14
C GLU A 752 -25.94 -1.10 13.64
N ALA A 753 -24.98 -1.97 13.25
CA ALA A 753 -23.69 -1.54 12.73
C ALA A 753 -23.89 -0.47 11.63
N PRO A 754 -23.13 0.64 11.64
CA PRO A 754 -23.33 1.70 10.67
C PRO A 754 -23.24 1.12 9.25
N PRO A 755 -24.18 1.46 8.35
CA PRO A 755 -24.18 0.90 7.02
C PRO A 755 -22.95 1.42 6.29
N CYS A 756 -22.00 0.53 6.01
CA CYS A 756 -20.97 0.85 5.04
C CYS A 756 -20.97 -0.19 3.96
N VAL A 757 -21.32 0.25 2.76
CA VAL A 757 -20.74 -0.24 1.52
C VAL A 757 -20.96 0.85 0.48
N ILE A 758 -19.88 1.54 0.13
CA ILE A 758 -19.93 2.63 -0.83
C ILE A 758 -20.05 2.11 -2.27
N LEU A 759 -19.61 0.88 -2.58
CA LEU A 759 -19.56 0.31 -3.94
C LEU A 759 -20.58 -0.81 -4.22
#